data_AF-A0A6G1D0A6-F1
#
_entry.id   AF-A0A6G1D0A6-F1
#
_cell.length_a   1.000
_cell.length_b   1.000
_cell.length_c   1.000
_cell.angle_alpha   90.00
_cell.angle_beta   90.00
_cell.angle_gamma   90.00
#
_symmetry.space_group_name_H-M   'P 1'
#
loop_
_entity.id
_entity.type
_entity.pdbx_description
1 polymer ?
#
loop_
_entity_poly.entity_id
_entity_poly.type
_entity_poly.pdbx_seq_one_letter_code
_entity_poly.pdbx_strand_id
1 'polypeptide(L)'
;MFRRLLPLRRCLSTSSSSNATPTLYSSGTTPVSILSWGRGASGQLGGGKEERRLYPSPVANLSLPDAAPVLSPTPGRLPDAAETAGGVEVGISCGLFHSAVLVGGDAWVWGKGDGGRLGLGDESSAFVPRHNPNLRELRVLALGGIHSAALTASGDVFTWGYGGFGALGHYVYHRELLPRQVNGPWEGKISHIATSGAHTAAITDSGELYTWGRDEGDGRLGLGSGGGPGEAGSLSVPSKVNALPVPVAAVACGGFFTMALTSDGQLWSWGGTIMAERELIDKDKLVLRGLQFHGFHGVKQEEKTLGQKFVVDVDAWMDLSVAGETDSISDTVSYTDIYRIAKDVVEGPSRNLLEAVAHRIASATLLKFPQISAIRVKVGKPHVAVQGIVDYLGVEILRAGVFTGAFSWPETAMLPAKGDRAGPSSGKDGSEAAMKKRNKPKYHPFTQQELPACKPILIPQTVILVLVFVGLIFIPVGLACIAASNKVVELVDRYDTKCVPRNMLHNKVAYIQNSSIDKTCTRSFKIPKDMKKPIYIYYQLDKFYQNHRRYVKSLNDMQLRYPKKVNDTRYCSPEATANGRPIVPCGLIAWSLFNDTYSFTRVRGSETLRVNKHGISWKSERDHRFGKHVYPNNFQNGTLIGGGQLNPSIPLSEQEDLIVWMRIAALPTFRKLYGKIDMDLQAGDLVQVTMQNNYNSYSFDGKKSLVLSTAGWLGGKSAFLGRAYVVVGLACFLLAMLLTLICVAFPMKEEHLSLHYPPALLVR
;
A
#
# COMPACT_ATOMS: atom_id res chain seq x y z
N MET A 1 -40.23 8.68 -35.33
CA MET A 1 -39.12 8.53 -36.28
C MET A 1 -38.15 7.48 -35.75
N PHE A 2 -38.05 6.37 -36.49
CA PHE A 2 -37.12 5.24 -36.43
C PHE A 2 -36.47 4.82 -35.08
N ARG A 3 -37.13 3.87 -34.40
CA ARG A 3 -36.47 2.80 -33.63
C ARG A 3 -35.91 1.79 -34.64
N ARG A 4 -34.58 1.60 -34.72
CA ARG A 4 -33.98 0.42 -35.38
C ARG A 4 -33.71 -0.65 -34.32
N LEU A 5 -34.41 -1.76 -34.49
CA LEU A 5 -34.21 -3.03 -33.80
C LEU A 5 -32.83 -3.61 -34.17
N LEU A 6 -31.98 -3.86 -33.17
CA LEU A 6 -30.82 -4.75 -33.29
C LEU A 6 -31.28 -6.18 -33.03
N PRO A 7 -30.86 -7.19 -33.83
CA PRO A 7 -31.25 -8.56 -33.60
C PRO A 7 -30.45 -9.15 -32.45
N LEU A 8 -31.15 -9.52 -31.37
CA LEU A 8 -30.66 -10.40 -30.32
C LEU A 8 -30.41 -11.80 -30.92
N ARG A 9 -29.18 -12.07 -31.38
CA ARG A 9 -28.70 -13.46 -31.50
C ARG A 9 -28.33 -13.96 -30.11
N ARG A 10 -29.28 -14.60 -29.43
CA ARG A 10 -28.97 -15.55 -28.35
C ARG A 10 -28.24 -16.73 -28.99
N CYS A 11 -26.91 -16.74 -28.92
CA CYS A 11 -26.16 -17.99 -29.03
C CYS A 11 -26.38 -18.77 -27.74
N LEU A 12 -27.34 -19.69 -27.77
CA LEU A 12 -27.36 -20.84 -26.87
C LEU A 12 -26.06 -21.61 -27.11
N SER A 13 -25.15 -21.58 -26.13
CA SER A 13 -23.97 -22.43 -26.14
C SER A 13 -24.41 -23.88 -25.90
N THR A 14 -24.69 -24.59 -26.98
CA THR A 14 -24.66 -26.06 -26.96
C THR A 14 -23.21 -26.48 -26.74
N SER A 15 -22.92 -27.06 -25.58
CA SER A 15 -21.67 -27.74 -25.31
C SER A 15 -21.57 -29.00 -26.18
N SER A 16 -21.05 -28.86 -27.40
CA SER A 16 -20.59 -29.99 -28.20
C SER A 16 -19.14 -30.27 -27.83
N SER A 17 -18.90 -31.42 -27.20
CA SER A 17 -17.59 -31.99 -26.92
C SER A 17 -16.91 -32.47 -28.20
N SER A 18 -16.39 -31.56 -29.02
CA SER A 18 -15.41 -31.93 -30.05
C SER A 18 -14.00 -31.71 -29.50
N ASN A 19 -13.25 -32.79 -29.31
CA ASN A 19 -11.81 -32.77 -28.95
C ASN A 19 -10.89 -32.17 -30.04
N ALA A 20 -11.44 -31.40 -30.99
CA ALA A 20 -10.69 -30.79 -32.08
C ALA A 20 -10.13 -29.43 -31.64
N THR A 21 -8.82 -29.25 -31.81
CA THR A 21 -8.13 -27.98 -31.58
C THR A 21 -8.70 -26.91 -32.53
N PRO A 22 -9.16 -25.73 -32.03
CA PRO A 22 -9.80 -24.72 -32.86
C PRO A 22 -8.81 -24.07 -33.85
N THR A 23 -9.26 -23.83 -35.08
CA THR A 23 -8.51 -23.03 -36.07
C THR A 23 -8.90 -21.56 -35.93
N LEU A 24 -7.94 -20.68 -35.60
CA LEU A 24 -8.23 -19.26 -35.31
C LEU A 24 -8.21 -18.38 -36.56
N TYR A 25 -7.35 -18.71 -37.52
CA TYR A 25 -7.14 -17.95 -38.74
C TYR A 25 -6.91 -18.92 -39.90
N SER A 26 -7.50 -18.63 -41.05
CA SER A 26 -7.39 -19.46 -42.25
C SER A 26 -7.36 -18.60 -43.50
N SER A 27 -6.17 -18.50 -44.11
CA SER A 27 -5.97 -17.83 -45.40
C SER A 27 -5.04 -18.59 -46.36
N GLY A 28 -4.59 -19.79 -45.97
CA GLY A 28 -3.80 -20.67 -46.82
C GLY A 28 -3.78 -22.12 -46.33
N THR A 29 -2.85 -22.91 -46.86
CA THR A 29 -2.77 -24.37 -46.67
C THR A 29 -1.74 -24.82 -45.64
N THR A 30 -0.81 -23.96 -45.24
CA THR A 30 0.28 -24.33 -44.32
C THR A 30 -0.21 -24.32 -42.87
N PRO A 31 -0.24 -25.49 -42.17
CA PRO A 31 -0.74 -25.56 -40.80
C PRO A 31 0.35 -25.16 -39.79
N VAL A 32 0.00 -24.25 -38.88
CA VAL A 32 0.83 -23.85 -37.74
C VAL A 32 0.06 -24.10 -36.45
N SER A 33 0.67 -24.77 -35.47
CA SER A 33 0.03 -25.05 -34.18
C SER A 33 0.56 -24.12 -33.08
N ILE A 34 -0.36 -23.59 -32.28
CA ILE A 34 -0.09 -22.81 -31.08
C ILE A 34 -0.07 -23.76 -29.89
N LEU A 35 1.05 -23.79 -29.18
CA LEU A 35 1.26 -24.63 -28.00
C LEU A 35 1.31 -23.79 -26.74
N SER A 36 0.78 -24.31 -25.62
CA SER A 36 0.91 -23.67 -24.29
C SER A 36 1.25 -24.69 -23.20
N TRP A 37 1.99 -24.23 -22.20
CA TRP A 37 2.31 -24.98 -20.98
C TRP A 37 2.44 -24.03 -19.78
N GLY A 38 2.40 -24.57 -18.56
CA GLY A 38 2.52 -23.84 -17.31
C GLY A 38 1.32 -24.02 -16.37
N ARG A 39 1.07 -23.01 -15.53
CA ARG A 39 -0.05 -23.01 -14.57
C ARG A 39 -1.26 -22.26 -15.15
N GLY A 40 -2.32 -22.99 -15.51
CA GLY A 40 -3.55 -22.46 -16.10
C GLY A 40 -4.70 -22.25 -15.13
N ALA A 41 -4.43 -21.75 -13.91
CA ALA A 41 -5.45 -21.59 -12.86
C ALA A 41 -6.51 -20.50 -13.14
N SER A 42 -6.48 -19.86 -14.31
CA SER A 42 -7.43 -18.82 -14.71
C SER A 42 -7.71 -18.87 -16.21
N GLY A 43 -7.51 -20.03 -16.85
CA GLY A 43 -7.76 -20.24 -18.27
C GLY A 43 -6.72 -19.66 -19.23
N GLN A 44 -5.61 -19.08 -18.74
CA GLN A 44 -4.57 -18.45 -19.58
C GLN A 44 -3.83 -19.43 -20.50
N LEU A 45 -3.97 -20.75 -20.28
CA LEU A 45 -3.44 -21.76 -21.20
C LEU A 45 -4.32 -21.99 -22.43
N GLY A 46 -5.56 -21.52 -22.45
CA GLY A 46 -6.43 -21.57 -23.63
C GLY A 46 -7.05 -22.94 -23.95
N GLY A 47 -6.86 -23.93 -23.06
CA GLY A 47 -7.30 -25.32 -23.27
C GLY A 47 -8.77 -25.63 -22.96
N GLY A 48 -9.59 -24.62 -22.66
CA GLY A 48 -11.01 -24.77 -22.29
C GLY A 48 -11.27 -25.17 -20.84
N LYS A 49 -10.23 -25.43 -20.06
CA LYS A 49 -10.31 -25.85 -18.65
C LYS A 49 -9.14 -25.26 -17.83
N GLU A 50 -9.33 -25.21 -16.52
CA GLU A 50 -8.27 -24.87 -15.57
C GLU A 50 -7.41 -26.10 -15.30
N GLU A 51 -6.15 -26.05 -15.74
CA GLU A 51 -5.22 -27.16 -15.53
C GLU A 51 -3.77 -26.67 -15.48
N ARG A 52 -2.91 -27.49 -14.89
CA ARG A 52 -1.45 -27.32 -14.98
C ARG A 52 -0.94 -28.24 -16.09
N ARG A 53 -0.22 -27.68 -17.05
CA ARG A 53 0.44 -28.43 -18.13
C ARG A 53 1.95 -28.34 -17.92
N LEU A 54 2.60 -29.46 -17.70
CA LEU A 54 4.06 -29.49 -17.56
C LEU A 54 4.76 -29.47 -18.93
N TYR A 55 4.07 -29.93 -19.97
CA TYR A 55 4.60 -30.06 -21.32
C TYR A 55 3.78 -29.23 -22.32
N PRO A 56 4.42 -28.73 -23.42
CA PRO A 56 3.73 -28.03 -24.49
C PRO A 56 2.56 -28.84 -25.02
N SER A 57 1.37 -28.23 -25.06
CA SER A 57 0.14 -28.87 -25.55
C SER A 57 -0.58 -27.97 -26.55
N PRO A 58 -1.18 -28.52 -27.63
CA PRO A 58 -1.93 -27.73 -28.61
C PRO A 58 -3.11 -26.97 -28.00
N VAL A 59 -3.28 -25.71 -28.42
CA VAL A 59 -4.35 -24.80 -27.99
C VAL A 59 -5.19 -24.36 -29.18
N ALA A 60 -4.53 -24.07 -30.30
CA ALA A 60 -5.14 -23.52 -31.49
C ALA A 60 -4.28 -23.84 -32.72
N ASN A 61 -4.89 -23.84 -33.91
CA ASN A 61 -4.19 -23.94 -35.19
C ASN A 61 -4.40 -22.67 -36.02
N LEU A 62 -3.43 -22.36 -36.87
CA LEU A 62 -3.49 -21.32 -37.91
C LEU A 62 -3.25 -22.00 -39.26
N SER A 63 -3.99 -21.59 -40.28
CA SER A 63 -3.76 -22.02 -41.66
C SER A 63 -3.27 -20.81 -42.46
N LEU A 64 -1.95 -20.72 -42.62
CA LEU A 64 -1.28 -19.57 -43.23
C LEU A 64 -0.99 -19.82 -44.71
N PRO A 65 -0.79 -18.76 -45.52
CA PRO A 65 -0.27 -18.88 -46.87
C PRO A 65 1.08 -19.61 -46.89
N ASP A 66 1.48 -20.17 -48.03
CA ASP A 66 2.71 -20.96 -48.14
C ASP A 66 4.00 -20.15 -47.91
N ALA A 67 3.91 -18.82 -47.92
CA ALA A 67 4.99 -17.95 -47.46
C ALA A 67 5.20 -18.08 -45.94
N ALA A 68 6.46 -18.14 -45.51
CA ALA A 68 6.77 -18.24 -44.08
C ALA A 68 6.14 -17.09 -43.27
N PRO A 69 5.55 -17.37 -42.09
CA PRO A 69 5.03 -16.32 -41.22
C PRO A 69 6.14 -15.36 -40.81
N VAL A 70 5.82 -14.07 -40.78
CA VAL A 70 6.71 -13.04 -40.24
C VAL A 70 6.39 -12.92 -38.75
N LEU A 71 7.41 -12.98 -37.89
CA LEU A 71 7.20 -12.78 -36.46
C LEU A 71 6.93 -11.30 -36.20
N SER A 72 5.82 -11.00 -35.54
CA SER A 72 5.53 -9.63 -35.14
C SER A 72 6.58 -9.14 -34.14
N PRO A 73 6.87 -7.83 -34.08
CA PRO A 73 7.77 -7.28 -33.08
C PRO A 73 7.32 -7.68 -31.67
N THR A 74 8.26 -8.20 -30.88
CA THR A 74 8.01 -8.59 -29.49
C THR A 74 8.49 -7.48 -28.57
N PRO A 75 7.69 -7.04 -27.56
CA PRO A 75 8.15 -6.09 -26.55
C PRO A 75 9.53 -6.49 -25.98
N GLY A 76 10.46 -5.54 -25.92
CA GLY A 76 11.84 -5.78 -25.50
C GLY A 76 12.81 -6.38 -26.54
N ARG A 77 12.37 -6.76 -27.74
CA ARG A 77 13.25 -7.24 -28.83
C ARG A 77 13.59 -6.10 -29.80
N LEU A 78 14.82 -6.07 -30.30
CA LEU A 78 15.22 -5.15 -31.36
C LEU A 78 14.48 -5.47 -32.67
N PRO A 79 14.07 -4.48 -33.47
CA PRO A 79 13.51 -4.72 -34.78
C PRO A 79 14.57 -5.36 -35.69
N ASP A 80 14.26 -6.51 -36.29
CA ASP A 80 15.17 -7.17 -37.23
C ASP A 80 15.24 -6.33 -38.52
N ALA A 81 16.45 -6.03 -39.00
CA ALA A 81 16.69 -5.18 -40.18
C ALA A 81 16.25 -5.82 -41.52
N ALA A 82 15.63 -7.00 -41.48
CA ALA A 82 15.24 -7.81 -42.63
C ALA A 82 13.73 -8.14 -42.62
N GLU A 83 12.86 -7.14 -42.46
CA GLU A 83 11.42 -7.34 -42.72
C GLU A 83 11.15 -7.26 -44.23
N THR A 84 11.14 -8.43 -44.85
CA THR A 84 10.68 -8.66 -46.22
C THR A 84 9.15 -8.52 -46.25
N ALA A 85 8.68 -7.58 -47.06
CA ALA A 85 7.26 -7.36 -47.32
C ALA A 85 6.63 -8.60 -48.00
N GLY A 86 5.62 -9.21 -47.38
CA GLY A 86 4.73 -10.17 -48.06
C GLY A 86 4.10 -11.29 -47.23
N GLY A 87 4.59 -11.58 -46.02
CA GLY A 87 4.06 -12.66 -45.15
C GLY A 87 2.98 -12.19 -44.15
N VAL A 88 2.18 -13.13 -43.64
CA VAL A 88 1.21 -12.85 -42.54
C VAL A 88 1.99 -12.70 -41.23
N GLU A 89 1.84 -11.56 -40.57
CA GLU A 89 2.46 -11.32 -39.25
C GLU A 89 1.80 -12.17 -38.16
N VAL A 90 2.62 -12.81 -37.32
CA VAL A 90 2.19 -13.63 -36.19
C VAL A 90 2.94 -13.22 -34.93
N GLY A 91 2.18 -12.89 -33.88
CA GLY A 91 2.72 -12.46 -32.58
C GLY A 91 2.15 -13.23 -31.42
N ILE A 92 2.92 -13.38 -30.34
CA ILE A 92 2.45 -13.97 -29.08
C ILE A 92 2.76 -13.01 -27.94
N SER A 93 1.81 -12.84 -27.03
CA SER A 93 1.99 -12.04 -25.82
C SER A 93 1.34 -12.73 -24.63
N CYS A 94 2.04 -12.74 -23.50
CA CYS A 94 1.62 -13.45 -22.29
C CYS A 94 1.69 -12.50 -21.09
N GLY A 95 0.55 -12.25 -20.47
CA GLY A 95 0.44 -11.54 -19.20
C GLY A 95 0.38 -12.51 -18.02
N LEU A 96 0.16 -11.98 -16.81
CA LEU A 96 0.15 -12.81 -15.59
C LEU A 96 -1.02 -13.82 -15.54
N PHE A 97 -2.17 -13.42 -16.07
CA PHE A 97 -3.42 -14.20 -16.02
C PHE A 97 -4.16 -14.29 -17.36
N HIS A 98 -3.55 -13.84 -18.45
CA HIS A 98 -4.15 -13.89 -19.80
C HIS A 98 -3.08 -13.96 -20.88
N SER A 99 -3.45 -14.48 -22.03
CA SER A 99 -2.57 -14.67 -23.20
C SER A 99 -3.29 -14.20 -24.45
N ALA A 100 -2.51 -13.83 -25.45
CA ALA A 100 -3.02 -13.40 -26.73
C ALA A 100 -2.09 -13.79 -27.88
N VAL A 101 -2.70 -13.96 -29.04
CA VAL A 101 -2.02 -14.15 -30.31
C VAL A 101 -2.50 -13.08 -31.28
N LEU A 102 -1.55 -12.49 -32.00
CA LEU A 102 -1.77 -11.60 -33.14
C LEU A 102 -1.58 -12.42 -34.42
N VAL A 103 -2.51 -12.32 -35.37
CA VAL A 103 -2.37 -12.93 -36.72
C VAL A 103 -2.95 -11.98 -37.74
N GLY A 104 -2.14 -11.53 -38.69
CA GLY A 104 -2.61 -10.71 -39.82
C GLY A 104 -3.32 -9.42 -39.41
N GLY A 105 -2.92 -8.81 -38.29
CA GLY A 105 -3.52 -7.58 -37.78
C GLY A 105 -4.71 -7.76 -36.82
N ASP A 106 -5.21 -8.99 -36.65
CA ASP A 106 -6.27 -9.33 -35.71
C ASP A 106 -5.72 -9.94 -34.41
N ALA A 107 -6.48 -9.83 -33.31
CA ALA A 107 -6.10 -10.36 -32.00
C ALA A 107 -7.07 -11.44 -31.49
N TRP A 108 -6.52 -12.53 -30.98
CA TRP A 108 -7.23 -13.56 -30.21
C TRP A 108 -6.72 -13.55 -28.77
N VAL A 109 -7.62 -13.42 -27.81
CA VAL A 109 -7.33 -13.21 -26.39
C VAL A 109 -8.03 -14.26 -25.53
N TRP A 110 -7.37 -14.73 -24.47
CA TRP A 110 -7.97 -15.64 -23.49
C TRP A 110 -7.31 -15.57 -22.12
N GLY A 111 -7.96 -16.13 -21.11
CA GLY A 111 -7.59 -16.10 -19.70
C GLY A 111 -8.61 -15.38 -18.83
N LYS A 112 -8.14 -14.79 -17.74
CA LYS A 112 -8.97 -14.13 -16.74
C LYS A 112 -9.58 -12.83 -17.27
N GLY A 113 -10.87 -12.61 -17.04
CA GLY A 113 -11.60 -11.42 -17.52
C GLY A 113 -11.68 -10.25 -16.53
N ASP A 114 -11.28 -10.43 -15.27
CA ASP A 114 -11.46 -9.45 -14.20
C ASP A 114 -10.80 -8.09 -14.51
N GLY A 115 -11.56 -7.01 -14.33
CA GLY A 115 -11.12 -5.67 -14.66
C GLY A 115 -11.14 -5.36 -16.16
N GLY A 116 -11.66 -6.24 -17.02
CA GLY A 116 -11.80 -6.00 -18.46
C GLY A 116 -10.55 -6.25 -19.28
N ARG A 117 -9.53 -6.93 -18.73
CA ARG A 117 -8.21 -7.13 -19.38
C ARG A 117 -8.23 -7.89 -20.71
N LEU A 118 -9.34 -8.56 -21.03
CA LEU A 118 -9.50 -9.19 -22.35
C LEU A 118 -9.95 -8.20 -23.43
N GLY A 119 -10.52 -7.04 -23.06
CA GLY A 119 -10.92 -6.02 -24.03
C GLY A 119 -12.13 -6.41 -24.89
N LEU A 120 -12.97 -7.34 -24.40
CA LEU A 120 -14.13 -7.87 -25.13
C LEU A 120 -15.44 -7.14 -24.78
N GLY A 121 -15.39 -6.11 -23.94
CA GLY A 121 -16.56 -5.34 -23.50
C GLY A 121 -17.22 -5.88 -22.23
N ASP A 122 -16.68 -6.94 -21.63
CA ASP A 122 -17.15 -7.55 -20.39
C ASP A 122 -15.98 -8.04 -19.50
N GLU A 123 -16.29 -8.52 -18.29
CA GLU A 123 -15.31 -9.03 -17.32
C GLU A 123 -15.25 -10.57 -17.25
N SER A 124 -15.85 -11.27 -18.22
CA SER A 124 -15.95 -12.72 -18.21
C SER A 124 -14.65 -13.35 -18.69
N SER A 125 -14.13 -14.33 -17.93
CA SER A 125 -12.96 -15.11 -18.35
C SER A 125 -13.22 -15.90 -19.64
N ALA A 126 -12.21 -16.03 -20.48
CA ALA A 126 -12.22 -16.94 -21.63
C ALA A 126 -11.26 -18.10 -21.37
N PHE A 127 -11.73 -19.33 -21.47
CA PHE A 127 -10.86 -20.50 -21.32
C PHE A 127 -10.30 -20.99 -22.64
N VAL A 128 -10.78 -20.45 -23.76
CA VAL A 128 -10.30 -20.71 -25.13
C VAL A 128 -10.06 -19.37 -25.84
N PRO A 129 -9.18 -19.33 -26.87
CA PRO A 129 -8.95 -18.13 -27.66
C PRO A 129 -10.25 -17.53 -28.21
N ARG A 130 -10.49 -16.24 -27.94
CA ARG A 130 -11.62 -15.47 -28.48
C ARG A 130 -11.10 -14.32 -29.33
N HIS A 131 -11.63 -14.19 -30.54
CA HIS A 131 -11.35 -13.05 -31.42
C HIS A 131 -11.84 -11.74 -30.77
N ASN A 132 -11.00 -10.71 -30.76
CA ASN A 132 -11.36 -9.38 -30.28
C ASN A 132 -11.74 -8.46 -31.46
N PRO A 133 -13.04 -8.19 -31.69
CA PRO A 133 -13.49 -7.42 -32.85
C PRO A 133 -13.21 -5.91 -32.75
N ASN A 134 -12.72 -5.44 -31.60
CA ASN A 134 -12.50 -4.02 -31.32
C ASN A 134 -11.08 -3.54 -31.65
N LEU A 135 -10.21 -4.45 -32.11
CA LEU A 135 -8.85 -4.15 -32.55
C LEU A 135 -8.69 -4.61 -34.00
N ARG A 136 -7.97 -3.82 -34.80
CA ARG A 136 -7.62 -4.12 -36.19
C ARG A 136 -6.27 -3.52 -36.51
N GLU A 137 -5.63 -4.01 -37.57
CA GLU A 137 -4.37 -3.47 -38.10
C GLU A 137 -3.26 -3.42 -37.03
N LEU A 138 -3.29 -4.40 -36.11
CA LEU A 138 -2.31 -4.51 -35.05
C LEU A 138 -0.96 -4.98 -35.58
N ARG A 139 0.10 -4.45 -34.98
CA ARG A 139 1.48 -4.90 -35.19
C ARG A 139 2.08 -5.51 -33.91
N VAL A 140 1.73 -4.99 -32.73
CA VAL A 140 2.27 -5.48 -31.44
C VAL A 140 1.18 -5.62 -30.39
N LEU A 141 1.26 -6.69 -29.59
CA LEU A 141 0.49 -6.88 -28.36
C LEU A 141 1.44 -6.97 -27.15
N ALA A 142 1.13 -6.22 -26.11
CA ALA A 142 1.83 -6.27 -24.84
C ALA A 142 0.82 -6.53 -23.71
N LEU A 143 0.87 -7.70 -23.08
CA LEU A 143 -0.03 -8.08 -22.00
C LEU A 143 0.64 -7.94 -20.62
N GLY A 144 -0.07 -7.30 -19.70
CA GLY A 144 0.41 -7.06 -18.35
C GLY A 144 -0.18 -7.98 -17.28
N GLY A 145 -0.06 -7.56 -16.03
CA GLY A 145 -0.64 -8.25 -14.87
C GLY A 145 -2.13 -7.98 -14.70
N ILE A 146 -2.56 -6.76 -15.02
CA ILE A 146 -3.91 -6.25 -14.75
C ILE A 146 -4.54 -5.50 -15.94
N HIS A 147 -3.74 -5.17 -16.96
CA HIS A 147 -4.14 -4.44 -18.15
C HIS A 147 -3.35 -4.94 -19.37
N SER A 148 -3.72 -4.46 -20.55
CA SER A 148 -3.13 -4.84 -21.83
C SER A 148 -2.92 -3.59 -22.68
N ALA A 149 -1.98 -3.68 -23.62
CA ALA A 149 -1.68 -2.65 -24.59
C ALA A 149 -1.51 -3.25 -25.99
N ALA A 150 -1.83 -2.47 -27.02
CA ALA A 150 -1.62 -2.82 -28.41
C ALA A 150 -1.07 -1.62 -29.20
N LEU A 151 -0.27 -1.91 -30.22
CA LEU A 151 0.27 -0.95 -31.17
C LEU A 151 -0.19 -1.34 -32.57
N THR A 152 -0.72 -0.38 -33.31
CA THR A 152 -1.13 -0.54 -34.71
C THR A 152 0.02 -0.23 -35.67
N ALA A 153 -0.12 -0.62 -36.94
CA ALA A 153 0.84 -0.28 -37.99
C ALA A 153 0.96 1.25 -38.25
N SER A 154 -0.08 2.03 -37.94
CA SER A 154 -0.06 3.50 -38.03
C SER A 154 0.74 4.17 -36.92
N GLY A 155 1.05 3.46 -35.83
CA GLY A 155 1.73 3.99 -34.64
C GLY A 155 0.76 4.38 -33.51
N ASP A 156 -0.52 4.01 -33.60
CA ASP A 156 -1.51 4.28 -32.55
C ASP A 156 -1.43 3.24 -31.43
N VAL A 157 -1.40 3.72 -30.19
CA VAL A 157 -1.35 2.90 -28.98
C VAL A 157 -2.74 2.78 -28.37
N PHE A 158 -3.18 1.56 -28.10
CA PHE A 158 -4.42 1.27 -27.37
C PHE A 158 -4.11 0.60 -26.04
N THR A 159 -4.84 0.95 -24.97
CA THR A 159 -4.78 0.24 -23.69
C THR A 159 -6.17 -0.07 -23.15
N TRP A 160 -6.29 -1.16 -22.39
CA TRP A 160 -7.54 -1.56 -21.72
C TRP A 160 -7.27 -2.47 -20.53
N GLY A 161 -8.32 -2.76 -19.74
CA GLY A 161 -8.23 -3.53 -18.51
C GLY A 161 -8.33 -2.64 -17.28
N TYR A 162 -7.68 -3.03 -16.19
CA TYR A 162 -7.78 -2.30 -14.92
C TYR A 162 -6.96 -1.01 -14.96
N GLY A 163 -7.62 0.15 -14.87
CA GLY A 163 -6.98 1.46 -14.92
C GLY A 163 -6.50 2.04 -13.60
N GLY A 164 -6.58 1.28 -12.49
CA GLY A 164 -5.99 1.72 -11.23
C GLY A 164 -4.49 2.00 -11.40
N PHE A 165 -3.97 2.93 -10.60
CA PHE A 165 -2.59 3.41 -10.73
C PHE A 165 -2.27 4.08 -12.07
N GLY A 166 -3.25 4.41 -12.91
CA GLY A 166 -3.00 5.17 -14.13
C GLY A 166 -2.32 4.39 -15.26
N ALA A 167 -2.22 3.06 -15.15
CA ALA A 167 -1.49 2.19 -16.09
C ALA A 167 -1.99 2.26 -17.55
N LEU A 168 -3.21 2.75 -17.76
CA LEU A 168 -3.82 2.93 -19.09
C LEU A 168 -3.40 4.25 -19.76
N GLY A 169 -2.98 5.28 -19.02
CA GLY A 169 -2.51 6.53 -19.65
C GLY A 169 -3.60 7.45 -20.20
N HIS A 170 -4.88 7.21 -19.89
CA HIS A 170 -6.02 8.01 -20.40
C HIS A 170 -6.53 9.08 -19.41
N TYR A 171 -5.70 9.59 -18.50
CA TYR A 171 -6.10 10.51 -17.41
C TYR A 171 -7.13 9.94 -16.43
N VAL A 172 -7.35 8.62 -16.48
CA VAL A 172 -8.49 7.94 -15.87
C VAL A 172 -8.01 6.76 -15.01
N TYR A 173 -8.60 6.62 -13.81
CA TYR A 173 -8.27 5.55 -12.85
C TYR A 173 -9.34 4.44 -12.75
N HIS A 174 -10.31 4.40 -13.67
CA HIS A 174 -11.29 3.31 -13.75
C HIS A 174 -10.89 2.28 -14.82
N ARG A 175 -11.51 1.09 -14.77
CA ARG A 175 -11.31 0.03 -15.76
C ARG A 175 -11.90 0.42 -17.12
N GLU A 176 -11.20 0.04 -18.18
CA GLU A 176 -11.67 0.14 -19.56
C GLU A 176 -11.96 -1.28 -20.07
N LEU A 177 -13.23 -1.58 -20.34
CA LEU A 177 -13.66 -2.91 -20.80
C LEU A 177 -13.40 -3.14 -22.29
N LEU A 178 -13.14 -2.06 -23.03
CA LEU A 178 -12.83 -2.05 -24.45
C LEU A 178 -11.48 -1.34 -24.66
N PRO A 179 -10.71 -1.73 -25.69
CA PRO A 179 -9.54 -0.99 -26.14
C PRO A 179 -9.84 0.48 -26.37
N ARG A 180 -9.05 1.35 -25.74
CA ARG A 180 -9.15 2.80 -25.92
C ARG A 180 -7.78 3.34 -26.32
N GLN A 181 -7.77 4.29 -27.24
CA GLN A 181 -6.55 4.91 -27.74
C GLN A 181 -5.93 5.84 -26.68
N VAL A 182 -4.60 5.75 -26.52
CA VAL A 182 -3.80 6.60 -25.65
C VAL A 182 -3.38 7.85 -26.42
N ASN A 183 -3.79 9.01 -25.93
CA ASN A 183 -3.34 10.30 -26.45
C ASN A 183 -2.20 10.81 -25.56
N GLY A 184 -0.96 10.50 -25.93
CA GLY A 184 0.24 10.95 -25.22
C GLY A 184 0.86 12.22 -25.81
N PRO A 185 1.76 12.90 -25.08
CA PRO A 185 2.45 14.11 -25.53
C PRO A 185 3.71 13.80 -26.35
N TRP A 186 3.72 12.67 -27.07
CA TRP A 186 4.83 12.28 -27.93
C TRP A 186 4.72 12.91 -29.31
N GLU A 187 5.87 13.22 -29.89
CA GLU A 187 5.99 13.67 -31.28
C GLU A 187 6.43 12.49 -32.15
N GLY A 188 5.80 12.33 -33.32
CA GLY A 188 6.06 11.20 -34.21
C GLY A 188 5.23 9.95 -33.91
N LYS A 189 5.62 8.82 -34.52
CA LYS A 189 4.90 7.55 -34.38
C LYS A 189 5.50 6.71 -33.27
N ILE A 190 4.66 5.98 -32.54
CA ILE A 190 5.16 4.96 -31.62
C ILE A 190 5.64 3.76 -32.42
N SER A 191 6.87 3.34 -32.15
CA SER A 191 7.55 2.20 -32.79
C SER A 191 7.55 0.97 -31.88
N HIS A 192 7.50 1.16 -30.56
CA HIS A 192 7.57 0.07 -29.59
C HIS A 192 6.71 0.32 -28.36
N ILE A 193 6.15 -0.75 -27.79
CA ILE A 193 5.40 -0.71 -26.52
C ILE A 193 5.82 -1.85 -25.60
N ALA A 194 5.76 -1.61 -24.29
CA ALA A 194 5.95 -2.64 -23.28
C ALA A 194 5.01 -2.42 -22.10
N THR A 195 4.51 -3.52 -21.52
CA THR A 195 3.78 -3.47 -20.26
C THR A 195 3.96 -4.75 -19.48
N SER A 196 3.82 -4.66 -18.15
CA SER A 196 3.86 -5.80 -17.26
C SER A 196 3.02 -5.52 -16.01
N GLY A 197 3.64 -5.20 -14.86
CA GLY A 197 2.93 -5.09 -13.57
C GLY A 197 1.74 -4.13 -13.58
N ALA A 198 2.01 -2.85 -13.36
CA ALA A 198 0.98 -1.80 -13.28
C ALA A 198 1.46 -0.50 -13.96
N HIS A 199 2.33 -0.63 -14.97
CA HIS A 199 2.86 0.49 -15.75
C HIS A 199 3.07 0.07 -17.20
N THR A 200 3.18 1.06 -18.07
CA THR A 200 3.32 0.92 -19.52
C THR A 200 4.42 1.85 -19.98
N ALA A 201 5.17 1.42 -20.99
CA ALA A 201 6.19 2.19 -21.66
C ALA A 201 5.94 2.19 -23.17
N ALA A 202 6.30 3.28 -23.84
CA ALA A 202 6.27 3.41 -25.28
C ALA A 202 7.51 4.16 -25.78
N ILE A 203 7.99 3.80 -26.97
CA ILE A 203 9.11 4.46 -27.63
C ILE A 203 8.64 5.04 -28.96
N THR A 204 9.02 6.27 -29.26
CA THR A 204 8.82 6.89 -30.57
C THR A 204 9.80 6.34 -31.61
N ASP A 205 9.55 6.59 -32.89
CA ASP A 205 10.50 6.36 -33.99
C ASP A 205 11.83 7.12 -33.83
N SER A 206 11.81 8.28 -33.16
CA SER A 206 13.00 9.05 -32.76
C SER A 206 13.76 8.48 -31.55
N GLY A 207 13.24 7.42 -30.93
CA GLY A 207 13.85 6.76 -29.76
C GLY A 207 13.60 7.46 -28.43
N GLU A 208 12.55 8.28 -28.33
CA GLU A 208 12.15 8.91 -27.06
C GLU A 208 11.29 7.95 -26.24
N LEU A 209 11.68 7.75 -24.98
CA LEU A 209 10.98 6.85 -24.06
C LEU A 209 9.94 7.59 -23.23
N TYR A 210 8.71 7.09 -23.26
CA TYR A 210 7.60 7.54 -22.43
C TYR A 210 7.15 6.43 -21.49
N THR A 211 6.92 6.76 -20.21
CA THR A 211 6.45 5.82 -19.19
C THR A 211 5.26 6.40 -18.42
N TRP A 212 4.34 5.54 -18.00
CA TRP A 212 3.20 5.90 -17.16
C TRP A 212 2.67 4.71 -16.37
N GLY A 213 1.91 4.98 -15.32
CA GLY A 213 1.34 3.99 -14.41
C GLY A 213 1.87 4.13 -12.99
N ARG A 214 1.88 3.00 -12.26
CA ARG A 214 2.29 2.94 -10.85
C ARG A 214 3.75 3.34 -10.66
N ASP A 215 4.02 4.28 -9.77
CA ASP A 215 5.38 4.65 -9.37
C ASP A 215 5.67 4.30 -7.89
N GLU A 216 4.78 4.70 -6.98
CA GLU A 216 4.88 4.45 -5.52
C GLU A 216 6.25 4.72 -4.87
N GLY A 217 7.09 5.57 -5.47
CA GLY A 217 8.42 5.85 -4.94
C GLY A 217 9.45 4.74 -5.20
N ASP A 218 9.06 3.70 -5.93
CA ASP A 218 9.98 2.65 -6.39
C ASP A 218 10.85 3.14 -7.56
N GLY A 219 10.51 4.28 -8.17
CA GLY A 219 11.25 4.88 -9.29
C GLY A 219 11.09 4.13 -10.60
N ARG A 220 10.11 3.23 -10.74
CA ARG A 220 9.96 2.34 -11.90
C ARG A 220 9.63 3.06 -13.20
N LEU A 221 9.13 4.30 -13.10
CA LEU A 221 8.87 5.14 -14.26
C LEU A 221 10.14 5.84 -14.77
N GLY A 222 11.22 5.94 -13.98
CA GLY A 222 12.48 6.54 -14.41
C GLY A 222 12.47 8.07 -14.46
N LEU A 223 11.51 8.71 -13.78
CA LEU A 223 11.27 10.16 -13.85
C LEU A 223 11.97 10.94 -12.71
N GLY A 224 12.70 10.25 -11.82
CA GLY A 224 13.46 10.82 -10.72
C GLY A 224 12.61 11.36 -9.54
N SER A 225 13.28 11.68 -8.42
CA SER A 225 12.64 12.24 -7.20
C SER A 225 12.06 13.65 -7.39
N GLY A 226 12.31 14.27 -8.54
CA GLY A 226 11.87 15.60 -8.92
C GLY A 226 10.70 15.60 -9.91
N GLY A 227 9.88 14.54 -9.94
CA GLY A 227 8.62 14.54 -10.67
C GLY A 227 7.89 15.88 -10.45
N GLY A 228 7.62 16.60 -11.54
CA GLY A 228 7.00 17.92 -11.53
C GLY A 228 5.74 17.99 -10.65
N PRO A 229 5.26 19.20 -10.34
CA PRO A 229 4.51 19.50 -9.12
C PRO A 229 3.38 18.51 -8.83
N GLY A 230 3.65 17.62 -7.87
CA GLY A 230 2.65 16.96 -7.04
C GLY A 230 2.20 15.59 -7.46
N GLU A 231 2.99 14.54 -7.18
CA GLU A 231 2.48 13.33 -6.52
C GLU A 231 3.62 12.33 -6.23
N ALA A 232 3.81 11.98 -4.96
CA ALA A 232 4.20 10.60 -4.64
C ALA A 232 2.96 9.74 -4.95
N GLY A 233 2.81 9.35 -6.22
CA GLY A 233 1.59 8.74 -6.74
C GLY A 233 1.68 8.50 -8.24
N SER A 234 1.18 7.34 -8.65
CA SER A 234 1.15 6.85 -10.03
C SER A 234 0.77 7.91 -11.09
N LEU A 235 1.45 7.93 -12.23
CA LEU A 235 1.17 8.85 -13.33
C LEU A 235 0.15 8.26 -14.28
N SER A 236 -1.00 8.93 -14.42
CA SER A 236 -2.09 8.49 -15.31
C SER A 236 -1.96 8.98 -16.75
N VAL A 237 -0.80 9.53 -17.11
CA VAL A 237 -0.52 10.13 -18.42
C VAL A 237 0.89 9.75 -18.87
N PRO A 238 1.10 9.48 -20.16
CA PRO A 238 2.43 9.23 -20.70
C PRO A 238 3.37 10.40 -20.42
N SER A 239 4.54 10.12 -19.83
CA SER A 239 5.53 11.12 -19.44
C SER A 239 6.90 10.74 -19.96
N LYS A 240 7.63 11.69 -20.54
CA LYS A 240 8.95 11.48 -21.14
C LYS A 240 10.03 11.22 -20.09
N VAL A 241 10.86 10.20 -20.30
CA VAL A 241 12.02 9.87 -19.48
C VAL A 241 13.23 10.68 -19.93
N ASN A 242 13.47 11.83 -19.28
CA ASN A 242 14.54 12.77 -19.67
C ASN A 242 15.96 12.35 -19.23
N ALA A 243 16.09 11.31 -18.42
CA ALA A 243 17.38 10.91 -17.83
C ALA A 243 18.29 10.16 -18.81
N LEU A 244 17.76 9.65 -19.93
CA LEU A 244 18.53 8.88 -20.89
C LEU A 244 19.24 9.81 -21.89
N PRO A 245 20.58 9.74 -22.00
CA PRO A 245 21.35 10.66 -22.83
C PRO A 245 21.32 10.33 -24.33
N VAL A 246 20.84 9.13 -24.69
CA VAL A 246 20.89 8.57 -26.05
C VAL A 246 19.51 7.96 -26.38
N PRO A 247 19.07 7.98 -27.65
CA PRO A 247 17.83 7.33 -28.08
C PRO A 247 17.72 5.86 -27.64
N VAL A 248 16.50 5.44 -27.33
CA VAL A 248 16.17 4.09 -26.87
C VAL A 248 15.75 3.24 -28.06
N ALA A 249 16.36 2.06 -28.21
CA ALA A 249 16.05 1.10 -29.27
C ALA A 249 15.02 0.05 -28.82
N ALA A 250 15.00 -0.34 -27.54
CA ALA A 250 14.01 -1.26 -27.00
C ALA A 250 13.75 -1.01 -25.51
N VAL A 251 12.54 -1.34 -25.04
CA VAL A 251 12.14 -1.24 -23.64
C VAL A 251 11.41 -2.52 -23.22
N ALA A 252 11.64 -2.95 -21.97
CA ALA A 252 10.93 -4.04 -21.32
C ALA A 252 10.47 -3.60 -19.93
N CYS A 253 9.22 -3.91 -19.60
CA CYS A 253 8.64 -3.64 -18.29
C CYS A 253 8.63 -4.92 -17.44
N GLY A 254 9.17 -4.86 -16.23
CA GLY A 254 9.00 -5.87 -15.20
C GLY A 254 7.79 -5.58 -14.29
N GLY A 255 7.57 -6.41 -13.27
CA GLY A 255 6.51 -6.15 -12.28
C GLY A 255 6.73 -4.84 -11.50
N PHE A 256 8.00 -4.52 -11.23
CA PHE A 256 8.42 -3.41 -10.35
C PHE A 256 9.56 -2.56 -10.93
N PHE A 257 10.08 -2.89 -12.11
CA PHE A 257 11.21 -2.22 -12.73
C PHE A 257 10.97 -2.02 -14.23
N THR A 258 11.76 -1.15 -14.86
CA THR A 258 11.82 -0.94 -16.31
C THR A 258 13.26 -1.10 -16.76
N MET A 259 13.46 -1.74 -17.91
CA MET A 259 14.76 -1.85 -18.57
C MET A 259 14.68 -1.24 -19.96
N ALA A 260 15.73 -0.51 -20.36
CA ALA A 260 15.83 0.09 -21.67
C ALA A 260 17.20 -0.22 -22.29
N LEU A 261 17.18 -0.58 -23.57
CA LEU A 261 18.37 -0.76 -24.40
C LEU A 261 18.49 0.47 -25.30
N THR A 262 19.57 1.23 -25.15
CA THR A 262 19.86 2.40 -25.98
C THR A 262 20.43 1.99 -27.34
N SER A 263 20.34 2.88 -28.33
CA SER A 263 20.80 2.63 -29.70
C SER A 263 22.31 2.40 -29.82
N ASP A 264 23.09 2.83 -28.82
CA ASP A 264 24.54 2.57 -28.70
C ASP A 264 24.86 1.26 -27.95
N GLY A 265 23.85 0.46 -27.60
CA GLY A 265 24.01 -0.86 -27.01
C GLY A 265 24.12 -0.89 -25.48
N GLN A 266 23.85 0.22 -24.78
CA GLN A 266 23.86 0.22 -23.31
C GLN A 266 22.53 -0.27 -22.73
N LEU A 267 22.61 -1.08 -21.68
CA LEU A 267 21.45 -1.57 -20.94
C LEU A 267 21.26 -0.76 -19.65
N TRP A 268 20.10 -0.12 -19.54
CA TRP A 268 19.69 0.66 -18.38
C TRP A 268 18.57 -0.07 -17.64
N SER A 269 18.59 -0.01 -16.31
CA SER A 269 17.51 -0.55 -15.47
C SER A 269 17.21 0.37 -14.29
N TRP A 270 15.95 0.61 -14.00
CA TRP A 270 15.52 1.41 -12.87
C TRP A 270 14.19 0.91 -12.30
N GLY A 271 13.87 1.28 -11.07
CA GLY A 271 12.69 0.82 -10.36
C GLY A 271 12.99 0.04 -9.09
N GLY A 272 11.94 -0.44 -8.45
CA GLY A 272 12.01 -1.09 -7.15
C GLY A 272 12.65 -2.46 -7.28
N THR A 273 13.89 -2.59 -6.82
CA THR A 273 14.56 -3.87 -6.63
C THR A 273 14.03 -4.55 -5.37
N ILE A 274 12.76 -4.97 -5.37
CA ILE A 274 12.24 -5.88 -4.33
C ILE A 274 12.93 -7.26 -4.44
N MET A 275 13.68 -7.50 -5.52
CA MET A 275 14.41 -8.75 -5.78
C MET A 275 15.41 -9.11 -4.67
N ALA A 276 15.94 -8.13 -3.93
CA ALA A 276 16.93 -8.45 -2.91
C ALA A 276 16.31 -8.90 -1.57
N GLU A 277 15.04 -8.63 -1.28
CA GLU A 277 14.44 -9.10 -0.02
C GLU A 277 13.54 -10.33 -0.22
N ARG A 278 12.73 -10.36 -1.29
CA ARG A 278 11.77 -11.46 -1.49
C ARG A 278 12.36 -12.75 -2.06
N GLU A 279 13.40 -12.67 -2.88
CA GLU A 279 14.10 -13.85 -3.42
C GLU A 279 15.20 -14.39 -2.47
N LEU A 280 15.64 -13.58 -1.51
CA LEU A 280 16.60 -13.99 -0.47
C LEU A 280 15.93 -14.57 0.79
N ILE A 281 14.61 -14.38 0.95
CA ILE A 281 13.83 -15.01 2.04
C ILE A 281 13.75 -16.54 1.84
N ASP A 282 13.83 -17.02 0.59
CA ASP A 282 13.76 -18.45 0.24
C ASP A 282 15.14 -19.09 -0.01
N LYS A 283 16.26 -18.39 0.24
CA LYS A 283 17.62 -18.91 0.07
C LYS A 283 18.34 -19.12 1.39
N ASP A 284 19.16 -20.16 1.44
CA ASP A 284 20.02 -20.49 2.57
C ASP A 284 20.98 -19.34 2.91
N LYS A 285 21.27 -19.15 4.21
CA LYS A 285 22.16 -18.09 4.68
C LYS A 285 22.92 -18.43 5.95
N LEU A 286 24.13 -17.90 6.04
CA LEU A 286 24.92 -17.83 7.27
C LEU A 286 24.55 -16.55 8.03
N VAL A 287 24.35 -16.66 9.35
CA VAL A 287 23.84 -15.57 10.19
C VAL A 287 24.80 -15.32 11.35
N LEU A 288 25.32 -14.09 11.44
CA LEU A 288 26.14 -13.60 12.55
C LEU A 288 25.46 -12.37 13.14
N ARG A 289 25.04 -12.43 14.41
CA ARG A 289 24.28 -11.36 15.07
C ARG A 289 24.97 -10.89 16.35
N GLY A 290 24.87 -9.59 16.61
CA GLY A 290 25.34 -8.98 17.85
C GLY A 290 26.86 -8.98 18.00
N LEU A 291 27.63 -8.94 16.90
CA LEU A 291 29.09 -8.90 16.97
C LEU A 291 29.52 -7.56 17.58
N GLN A 292 30.25 -7.59 18.70
CA GLN A 292 30.65 -6.37 19.40
C GLN A 292 32.15 -6.11 19.22
N PHE A 293 32.47 -4.93 18.71
CA PHE A 293 33.84 -4.49 18.46
C PHE A 293 34.06 -3.08 19.00
N HIS A 294 35.31 -2.71 19.26
CA HIS A 294 35.67 -1.36 19.66
C HIS A 294 36.35 -0.63 18.50
N GLY A 295 35.71 0.41 17.98
CA GLY A 295 36.17 1.12 16.78
C GLY A 295 36.29 2.62 16.98
N PHE A 296 37.02 3.28 16.08
CA PHE A 296 37.33 4.72 16.14
C PHE A 296 36.65 5.50 15.02
N HIS A 297 35.49 5.03 14.53
CA HIS A 297 34.79 5.61 13.39
C HIS A 297 33.77 6.70 13.80
N GLY A 298 33.77 7.81 13.09
CA GLY A 298 32.92 8.96 13.39
C GLY A 298 33.47 10.26 12.83
N VAL A 299 32.65 11.31 12.87
CA VAL A 299 33.05 12.65 12.41
C VAL A 299 33.65 13.45 13.54
N LYS A 300 33.21 13.21 14.79
CA LYS A 300 33.68 13.94 15.97
C LYS A 300 35.08 13.52 16.38
N GLN A 301 35.86 14.45 16.89
CA GLN A 301 37.25 14.19 17.27
C GLN A 301 37.34 13.18 18.42
N GLU A 302 36.39 13.21 19.35
CA GLU A 302 36.29 12.30 20.49
C GLU A 302 36.02 10.85 20.05
N GLU A 303 35.22 10.66 18.98
CA GLU A 303 34.96 9.33 18.41
C GLU A 303 36.22 8.73 17.77
N LYS A 304 37.14 9.58 17.29
CA LYS A 304 38.40 9.17 16.67
C LYS A 304 39.52 8.93 17.69
N THR A 305 39.48 9.58 18.84
CA THR A 305 40.52 9.47 19.87
C THR A 305 40.17 8.49 20.98
N LEU A 306 38.94 8.50 21.48
CA LEU A 306 38.49 7.64 22.58
C LEU A 306 37.88 6.33 22.07
N GLY A 307 37.34 6.34 20.85
CA GLY A 307 36.62 5.21 20.27
C GLY A 307 35.31 4.89 20.98
N GLN A 308 34.59 3.91 20.46
CA GLN A 308 33.32 3.46 21.02
C GLN A 308 32.99 2.03 20.60
N LYS A 309 32.01 1.42 21.27
CA LYS A 309 31.47 0.13 20.89
C LYS A 309 30.65 0.23 19.59
N PHE A 310 30.80 -0.77 18.73
CA PHE A 310 29.96 -0.99 17.56
C PHE A 310 29.32 -2.37 17.66
N VAL A 311 28.07 -2.47 17.21
CA VAL A 311 27.35 -3.75 17.07
C VAL A 311 27.18 -4.03 15.59
N VAL A 312 27.64 -5.19 15.13
CA VAL A 312 27.57 -5.59 13.73
C VAL A 312 26.76 -6.87 13.59
N ASP A 313 25.80 -6.87 12.66
CA ASP A 313 25.12 -8.07 12.18
C ASP A 313 25.49 -8.31 10.71
N VAL A 314 25.72 -9.57 10.35
CA VAL A 314 26.01 -10.02 8.99
C VAL A 314 25.13 -11.21 8.63
N ASP A 315 24.36 -11.09 7.55
CA ASP A 315 23.70 -12.22 6.90
C ASP A 315 24.36 -12.41 5.53
N ALA A 316 24.87 -13.62 5.24
CA ALA A 316 25.53 -13.95 3.98
C ALA A 316 24.79 -15.12 3.30
N TRP A 317 24.21 -14.86 2.13
CA TRP A 317 23.41 -15.82 1.38
C TRP A 317 24.26 -16.64 0.40
N MET A 318 24.15 -17.97 0.49
CA MET A 318 24.80 -18.94 -0.39
C MET A 318 24.01 -20.24 -0.39
N ASP A 319 24.25 -21.11 -1.35
CA ASP A 319 23.71 -22.46 -1.33
C ASP A 319 24.39 -23.28 -0.22
N LEU A 320 23.61 -23.79 0.74
CA LEU A 320 24.12 -24.64 1.83
C LEU A 320 23.72 -26.11 1.65
N SER A 321 23.04 -26.48 0.56
CA SER A 321 22.56 -27.84 0.31
C SER A 321 23.72 -28.85 0.29
N VAL A 322 24.80 -28.55 -0.43
CA VAL A 322 26.00 -29.40 -0.51
C VAL A 322 26.64 -29.58 0.87
N ALA A 323 26.81 -28.48 1.62
CA ALA A 323 27.36 -28.55 2.98
C ALA A 323 26.49 -29.38 3.93
N GLY A 324 25.16 -29.38 3.74
CA GLY A 324 24.23 -30.22 4.48
C GLY A 324 24.31 -31.70 4.14
N GLU A 325 24.77 -32.06 2.94
CA GLU A 325 24.99 -33.45 2.51
C GLU A 325 26.38 -33.98 2.88
N THR A 326 27.41 -33.14 2.80
CA THR A 326 28.82 -33.55 2.95
C THR A 326 29.39 -33.37 4.36
N ASP A 327 28.78 -32.52 5.19
CA ASP A 327 29.27 -32.11 6.52
C ASP A 327 30.74 -31.62 6.51
N SER A 328 31.17 -31.03 5.39
CA SER A 328 32.54 -30.50 5.21
C SER A 328 32.58 -28.97 5.25
N ILE A 329 33.56 -28.42 5.99
CA ILE A 329 33.78 -26.97 6.06
C ILE A 329 34.24 -26.36 4.72
N SER A 330 34.75 -27.19 3.79
CA SER A 330 35.13 -26.76 2.44
C SER A 330 33.94 -26.32 1.59
N ASP A 331 32.76 -26.82 1.91
CA ASP A 331 31.55 -26.67 1.10
C ASP A 331 30.67 -25.52 1.63
N THR A 332 31.16 -24.79 2.63
CA THR A 332 30.56 -23.59 3.20
C THR A 332 31.61 -22.50 3.45
N VAL A 333 31.21 -21.39 4.07
CA VAL A 333 32.14 -20.35 4.53
C VAL A 333 32.24 -20.38 6.06
N SER A 334 33.48 -20.37 6.55
CA SER A 334 33.77 -20.22 7.97
C SER A 334 33.23 -18.90 8.51
N TYR A 335 32.27 -19.00 9.44
CA TYR A 335 31.75 -17.85 10.21
C TYR A 335 32.86 -17.13 10.98
N THR A 336 33.95 -17.84 11.33
CA THR A 336 35.11 -17.25 11.99
C THR A 336 35.86 -16.30 11.05
N ASP A 337 35.87 -16.57 9.74
CA ASP A 337 36.51 -15.68 8.77
C ASP A 337 35.68 -14.45 8.45
N ILE A 338 34.35 -14.57 8.40
CA ILE A 338 33.45 -13.42 8.30
C ILE A 338 33.57 -12.54 9.55
N TYR A 339 33.67 -13.16 10.74
CA TYR A 339 33.92 -12.47 12.00
C TYR A 339 35.25 -11.69 11.98
N ARG A 340 36.34 -12.32 11.50
CA ARG A 340 37.65 -11.65 11.37
C ARG A 340 37.58 -10.44 10.44
N ILE A 341 36.91 -10.57 9.29
CA ILE A 341 36.71 -9.42 8.38
C ILE A 341 35.97 -8.28 9.08
N ALA A 342 34.87 -8.58 9.77
CA ALA A 342 34.12 -7.56 10.50
C ALA A 342 34.97 -6.89 11.60
N LYS A 343 35.75 -7.70 12.34
CA LYS A 343 36.68 -7.21 13.36
C LYS A 343 37.76 -6.30 12.77
N ASP A 344 38.45 -6.76 11.73
CA ASP A 344 39.56 -6.02 11.11
C ASP A 344 39.11 -4.69 10.51
N VAL A 345 37.87 -4.65 9.98
CA VAL A 345 37.30 -3.42 9.42
C VAL A 345 36.89 -2.43 10.53
N VAL A 346 36.32 -2.92 11.64
CA VAL A 346 35.83 -2.05 12.74
C VAL A 346 36.95 -1.59 13.70
N GLU A 347 37.94 -2.44 13.95
CA GLU A 347 39.12 -2.10 14.75
C GLU A 347 40.23 -1.43 13.91
N GLY A 348 40.02 -1.35 12.59
CA GLY A 348 40.95 -0.79 11.62
C GLY A 348 40.91 0.74 11.47
N PRO A 349 41.45 1.28 10.36
CA PRO A 349 41.56 2.72 10.15
C PRO A 349 40.23 3.47 10.25
N SER A 350 40.22 4.57 10.99
CA SER A 350 39.04 5.41 11.22
C SER A 350 38.41 5.90 9.91
N ARG A 351 37.08 5.98 9.91
CA ARG A 351 36.24 6.44 8.79
C ARG A 351 35.19 7.40 9.34
N ASN A 352 34.83 8.40 8.53
CA ASN A 352 33.86 9.42 8.95
C ASN A 352 32.41 8.88 8.96
N LEU A 353 32.08 7.96 8.06
CA LEU A 353 30.71 7.47 7.80
C LEU A 353 30.56 6.00 8.22
N LEU A 354 29.44 5.64 8.86
CA LEU A 354 29.12 4.23 9.18
C LEU A 354 28.83 3.43 7.90
N GLU A 355 28.27 4.09 6.89
CA GLU A 355 28.00 3.56 5.55
C GLU A 355 29.29 3.00 4.93
N ALA A 356 30.41 3.70 5.12
CA ALA A 356 31.71 3.27 4.63
C ALA A 356 32.25 2.05 5.38
N VAL A 357 31.99 1.95 6.69
CA VAL A 357 32.37 0.78 7.52
C VAL A 357 31.54 -0.43 7.08
N ALA A 358 30.21 -0.29 7.00
CA ALA A 358 29.31 -1.34 6.56
C ALA A 358 29.65 -1.81 5.13
N HIS A 359 29.93 -0.87 4.22
CA HIS A 359 30.30 -1.18 2.84
C HIS A 359 31.63 -1.93 2.73
N ARG A 360 32.63 -1.60 3.57
CA ARG A 360 33.91 -2.31 3.59
C ARG A 360 33.78 -3.74 4.09
N ILE A 361 32.97 -3.98 5.13
CA ILE A 361 32.66 -5.34 5.59
C ILE A 361 32.02 -6.12 4.43
N ALA A 362 30.97 -5.56 3.82
CA ALA A 362 30.27 -6.20 2.70
C ALA A 362 31.19 -6.51 1.51
N SER A 363 32.00 -5.54 1.09
CA SER A 363 32.91 -5.69 -0.05
C SER A 363 34.03 -6.69 0.24
N ALA A 364 34.67 -6.64 1.42
CA ALA A 364 35.74 -7.56 1.78
C ALA A 364 35.23 -9.01 1.89
N THR A 365 34.02 -9.22 2.40
CA THR A 365 33.41 -10.54 2.49
C THR A 365 33.03 -11.09 1.10
N LEU A 366 32.42 -10.29 0.23
CA LEU A 366 32.11 -10.72 -1.15
C LEU A 366 33.37 -10.98 -1.99
N LEU A 367 34.42 -10.18 -1.81
CA LEU A 367 35.72 -10.39 -2.48
C LEU A 367 36.42 -11.67 -2.03
N LYS A 368 36.36 -12.00 -0.73
CA LYS A 368 37.01 -13.19 -0.19
C LYS A 368 36.24 -14.48 -0.48
N PHE A 369 34.91 -14.40 -0.61
CA PHE A 369 34.04 -15.57 -0.75
C PHE A 369 33.10 -15.43 -1.95
N PRO A 370 33.54 -15.86 -3.15
CA PRO A 370 32.74 -15.80 -4.36
C PRO A 370 31.45 -16.64 -4.30
N GLN A 371 31.40 -17.67 -3.43
CA GLN A 371 30.18 -18.45 -3.19
C GLN A 371 29.05 -17.66 -2.49
N ILE A 372 29.34 -16.48 -1.93
CA ILE A 372 28.31 -15.61 -1.33
C ILE A 372 27.62 -14.81 -2.45
N SER A 373 26.34 -15.13 -2.68
CA SER A 373 25.50 -14.45 -3.67
C SER A 373 25.08 -13.04 -3.25
N ALA A 374 24.88 -12.82 -1.94
CA ALA A 374 24.54 -11.52 -1.39
C ALA A 374 24.91 -11.44 0.10
N ILE A 375 25.12 -10.22 0.59
CA ILE A 375 25.43 -9.96 1.99
C ILE A 375 24.68 -8.74 2.52
N ARG A 376 24.09 -8.88 3.71
CA ARG A 376 23.45 -7.82 4.47
C ARG A 376 24.30 -7.51 5.69
N VAL A 377 24.72 -6.26 5.83
CA VAL A 377 25.54 -5.78 6.93
C VAL A 377 24.80 -4.65 7.64
N LYS A 378 24.57 -4.82 8.94
CA LYS A 378 24.02 -3.77 9.81
C LYS A 378 25.08 -3.39 10.83
N VAL A 379 25.39 -2.10 10.90
CA VAL A 379 26.39 -1.52 11.83
C VAL A 379 25.68 -0.49 12.69
N GLY A 380 25.65 -0.71 14.00
CA GLY A 380 25.02 0.16 14.98
C GLY A 380 26.01 0.71 16.00
N LYS A 381 25.68 1.88 16.56
CA LYS A 381 26.38 2.48 17.70
C LYS A 381 25.42 2.50 18.92
N PRO A 382 25.63 1.63 19.92
CA PRO A 382 24.71 1.49 21.07
C PRO A 382 24.75 2.65 22.07
N HIS A 383 25.76 3.53 22.03
CA HIS A 383 25.98 4.57 23.05
C HIS A 383 26.29 5.94 22.44
N VAL A 384 25.49 6.41 21.47
CA VAL A 384 25.69 7.74 20.87
C VAL A 384 24.95 8.81 21.65
N ALA A 385 25.65 9.89 22.00
CA ALA A 385 25.06 11.09 22.56
C ALA A 385 24.30 11.87 21.46
N VAL A 386 23.03 11.51 21.24
CA VAL A 386 22.06 12.29 20.45
C VAL A 386 21.15 13.04 21.41
N GLN A 387 20.78 14.28 21.11
CA GLN A 387 19.77 15.01 21.89
C GLN A 387 18.39 14.40 21.64
N GLY A 388 17.90 13.56 22.55
CA GLY A 388 16.59 12.91 22.50
C GLY A 388 16.63 11.43 22.87
N ILE A 389 15.46 10.78 22.93
CA ILE A 389 15.35 9.32 23.13
C ILE A 389 15.43 8.66 21.76
N VAL A 390 16.48 7.88 21.51
CA VAL A 390 16.67 7.11 20.28
C VAL A 390 16.91 5.65 20.66
N ASP A 391 16.06 4.76 20.15
CA ASP A 391 16.09 3.32 20.44
C ASP A 391 17.25 2.61 19.71
N TYR A 392 17.56 3.05 18.48
CA TYR A 392 18.63 2.48 17.67
C TYR A 392 19.24 3.54 16.74
N LEU A 393 20.57 3.61 16.69
CA LEU A 393 21.31 4.41 15.71
C LEU A 393 22.30 3.51 14.96
N GLY A 394 22.13 3.42 13.64
CA GLY A 394 23.00 2.62 12.80
C GLY A 394 22.58 2.62 11.33
N VAL A 395 23.40 1.96 10.51
CA VAL A 395 23.19 1.81 9.07
C VAL A 395 22.96 0.33 8.77
N GLU A 396 22.08 0.05 7.82
CA GLU A 396 21.87 -1.29 7.25
C GLU A 396 22.03 -1.21 5.73
N ILE A 397 22.86 -2.10 5.17
CA ILE A 397 23.06 -2.19 3.73
C ILE A 397 22.93 -3.64 3.26
N LEU A 398 22.54 -3.79 2.00
CA LEU A 398 22.53 -5.04 1.26
C LEU A 398 23.40 -4.88 0.00
N ARG A 399 24.27 -5.86 -0.28
CA ARG A 399 25.14 -5.89 -1.47
C ARG A 399 25.07 -7.27 -2.11
N ALA A 400 24.85 -7.34 -3.41
CA ALA A 400 24.92 -8.58 -4.18
C ALA A 400 26.33 -8.79 -4.74
N GLY A 401 26.79 -10.03 -4.80
CA GLY A 401 28.00 -10.40 -5.51
C GLY A 401 27.77 -10.25 -7.01
N VAL A 402 28.66 -9.52 -7.70
CA VAL A 402 28.63 -9.45 -9.16
C VAL A 402 29.23 -10.76 -9.66
N PHE A 403 28.45 -11.56 -10.40
CA PHE A 403 28.97 -12.71 -11.14
C PHE A 403 29.82 -12.18 -12.31
N THR A 404 31.07 -11.82 -12.04
CA THR A 404 32.04 -11.50 -13.10
C THR A 404 32.55 -12.83 -13.65
N GLY A 405 31.90 -13.33 -14.71
CA GLY A 405 32.61 -14.16 -15.68
C GLY A 405 33.85 -13.40 -16.13
N ALA A 406 35.00 -14.07 -16.05
CA ALA A 406 36.33 -13.49 -16.26
C ALA A 406 36.40 -12.59 -17.51
N PHE A 407 36.64 -11.29 -17.30
CA PHE A 407 37.19 -10.39 -18.30
C PHE A 407 38.22 -9.50 -17.60
N SER A 408 39.49 -9.85 -17.80
CA SER A 408 40.64 -9.03 -17.41
C SER A 408 40.74 -7.82 -18.33
N TRP A 409 40.79 -6.62 -17.77
CA TRP A 409 41.37 -5.44 -18.41
C TRP A 409 42.58 -4.98 -17.58
N PRO A 410 43.67 -4.52 -18.22
CA PRO A 410 44.95 -4.30 -17.58
C PRO A 410 44.96 -3.04 -16.71
N GLU A 411 45.76 -3.10 -15.65
CA GLU A 411 46.12 -1.98 -14.78
C GLU A 411 46.69 -0.81 -15.59
N THR A 412 46.22 0.41 -15.29
CA THR A 412 46.98 1.63 -15.54
C THR A 412 47.09 2.45 -14.25
N ALA A 413 48.26 2.28 -13.63
CA ALA A 413 49.10 3.31 -13.01
C ALA A 413 48.48 4.26 -11.97
N MET A 414 48.67 3.90 -10.69
CA MET A 414 48.89 4.87 -9.61
C MET A 414 50.28 5.52 -9.76
N LEU A 415 50.34 6.86 -9.72
CA LEU A 415 51.56 7.61 -9.44
C LEU A 415 51.67 7.90 -7.93
N PRO A 416 52.88 7.82 -7.33
CA PRO A 416 53.06 7.94 -5.88
C PRO A 416 53.30 9.40 -5.45
N ALA A 417 52.71 9.81 -4.33
CA ALA A 417 53.12 11.01 -3.59
C ALA A 417 54.07 10.60 -2.46
N LYS A 418 55.22 11.28 -2.44
CA LYS A 418 56.42 11.05 -1.63
C LYS A 418 56.16 11.13 -0.12
N GLY A 419 56.80 10.23 0.62
CA GLY A 419 57.12 10.40 2.03
C GLY A 419 58.52 11.01 2.20
N ASP A 420 58.64 11.94 3.15
CA ASP A 420 59.93 12.41 3.67
C ASP A 420 60.19 11.85 5.07
N ARG A 421 61.47 11.58 5.29
CA ARG A 421 62.07 10.79 6.38
C ARG A 421 62.38 11.62 7.63
N ALA A 422 62.38 10.94 8.78
CA ALA A 422 63.39 10.93 9.84
C ALA A 422 62.92 9.86 10.86
N GLY A 423 63.67 8.95 11.47
CA GLY A 423 65.09 8.65 11.70
C GLY A 423 65.12 7.72 12.95
N PRO A 424 66.15 6.87 13.18
CA PRO A 424 65.98 5.57 13.85
C PRO A 424 66.59 5.47 15.27
N SER A 425 66.13 4.49 16.07
CA SER A 425 66.91 3.82 17.14
C SER A 425 66.19 2.49 17.52
N SER A 426 66.71 1.32 17.13
CA SER A 426 67.75 0.48 17.74
C SER A 426 67.31 -0.35 18.96
N GLY A 427 67.40 -1.68 18.86
CA GLY A 427 67.82 -2.51 20.00
C GLY A 427 67.02 -3.76 20.35
N LYS A 428 67.39 -4.88 19.69
CA LYS A 428 67.68 -6.22 20.24
C LYS A 428 66.60 -7.15 20.87
N ASP A 429 66.58 -8.33 20.24
CA ASP A 429 66.76 -9.70 20.75
C ASP A 429 65.79 -10.30 21.78
N GLY A 430 65.35 -11.51 21.43
CA GLY A 430 64.35 -12.28 22.13
C GLY A 430 64.86 -13.11 23.31
N SER A 431 63.89 -13.63 24.04
CA SER A 431 63.98 -14.93 24.70
C SER A 431 62.56 -15.52 24.75
N GLU A 432 62.42 -16.71 24.19
CA GLU A 432 61.31 -17.61 24.46
C GLU A 432 61.37 -18.03 25.94
N ALA A 433 60.43 -17.53 26.73
CA ALA A 433 60.00 -18.20 27.95
C ALA A 433 58.49 -18.42 27.82
N ALA A 434 58.11 -19.70 27.67
CA ALA A 434 56.76 -20.18 27.52
C ALA A 434 55.84 -19.68 28.67
N MET A 435 55.15 -18.57 28.43
CA MET A 435 54.07 -18.12 29.29
C MET A 435 52.86 -19.00 28.98
N LYS A 436 52.56 -19.93 29.90
CA LYS A 436 51.32 -20.75 29.90
C LYS A 436 50.14 -19.90 29.44
N LYS A 437 49.58 -20.22 28.26
CA LYS A 437 48.31 -19.66 27.76
C LYS A 437 47.21 -19.94 28.79
N ARG A 438 46.88 -18.95 29.62
CA ARG A 438 45.58 -18.87 30.29
C ARG A 438 44.53 -18.48 29.24
N ASN A 439 44.26 -19.37 28.29
CA ASN A 439 43.22 -19.22 27.28
C ASN A 439 41.90 -19.87 27.71
N LYS A 440 41.61 -19.93 29.02
CA LYS A 440 40.26 -20.29 29.48
C LYS A 440 39.43 -19.00 29.50
N PRO A 441 38.37 -18.87 28.68
CA PRO A 441 37.48 -17.72 28.76
C PRO A 441 36.92 -17.60 30.17
N LYS A 442 36.77 -16.38 30.68
CA LYS A 442 36.13 -16.14 31.98
C LYS A 442 34.72 -16.73 31.93
N TYR A 443 34.47 -17.69 32.81
CA TYR A 443 33.17 -18.33 32.96
C TYR A 443 32.13 -17.27 33.34
N HIS A 444 31.07 -17.16 32.53
CA HIS A 444 29.89 -16.34 32.81
C HIS A 444 28.66 -17.01 32.18
N PRO A 445 27.50 -17.10 32.87
CA PRO A 445 26.32 -17.80 32.34
C PRO A 445 25.88 -17.31 30.96
N PHE A 446 26.02 -16.01 30.71
CA PHE A 446 25.80 -15.39 29.39
C PHE A 446 26.73 -15.95 28.29
N THR A 447 28.02 -16.14 28.57
CA THR A 447 29.01 -16.59 27.57
C THR A 447 28.98 -18.10 27.33
N GLN A 448 28.42 -18.86 28.27
CA GLN A 448 28.22 -20.31 28.16
C GLN A 448 26.80 -20.69 27.69
N GLN A 449 25.94 -19.70 27.39
CA GLN A 449 24.52 -19.92 27.05
C GLN A 449 23.71 -20.64 28.16
N GLU A 450 24.18 -20.51 29.40
CA GLU A 450 23.52 -21.00 30.61
C GLU A 450 22.67 -19.89 31.25
N LEU A 451 22.18 -18.94 30.44
CA LEU A 451 21.26 -17.93 30.94
C LEU A 451 19.97 -18.61 31.41
N PRO A 452 19.44 -18.20 32.56
CA PRO A 452 18.13 -18.66 32.98
C PRO A 452 17.11 -18.22 31.91
N ALA A 453 16.53 -19.19 31.21
CA ALA A 453 15.51 -18.99 30.20
C ALA A 453 14.25 -19.77 30.58
N CYS A 454 13.12 -19.09 30.62
CA CYS A 454 11.83 -19.75 30.75
C CYS A 454 11.45 -20.38 29.40
N LYS A 455 11.30 -21.70 29.35
CA LYS A 455 10.83 -22.44 28.18
C LYS A 455 9.44 -22.99 28.47
N PRO A 456 8.36 -22.20 28.29
CA PRO A 456 7.02 -22.65 28.64
C PRO A 456 6.59 -23.76 27.68
N ILE A 457 6.44 -24.96 28.21
CA ILE A 457 5.85 -26.08 27.47
C ILE A 457 4.33 -25.97 27.62
N LEU A 458 3.63 -25.79 26.50
CA LEU A 458 2.17 -25.67 26.49
C LEU A 458 1.54 -27.06 26.60
N ILE A 459 1.49 -27.57 27.83
CA ILE A 459 0.74 -28.79 28.14
C ILE A 459 -0.76 -28.50 28.21
N PRO A 460 -1.63 -29.46 27.82
CA PRO A 460 -3.08 -29.24 27.81
C PRO A 460 -3.66 -28.73 29.13
N GLN A 461 -3.14 -29.19 30.28
CA GLN A 461 -3.56 -28.74 31.61
C GLN A 461 -3.34 -27.22 31.81
N THR A 462 -2.17 -26.70 31.42
CA THR A 462 -1.85 -25.27 31.52
C THR A 462 -2.73 -24.44 30.57
N VAL A 463 -2.97 -24.94 29.36
CA VAL A 463 -3.83 -24.24 28.39
C VAL A 463 -5.29 -24.20 28.86
N ILE A 464 -5.82 -25.30 29.39
CA ILE A 464 -7.16 -25.36 29.96
C ILE A 464 -7.32 -24.34 31.11
N LEU A 465 -6.35 -24.27 32.03
CA LEU A 465 -6.37 -23.30 33.13
C LEU A 465 -6.40 -21.84 32.62
N VAL A 466 -5.58 -21.52 31.61
CA VAL A 466 -5.56 -20.19 31.01
C VAL A 466 -6.89 -19.87 30.32
N LEU A 467 -7.46 -20.80 29.56
CA LEU A 467 -8.73 -20.60 28.87
C LEU A 467 -9.90 -20.39 29.85
N VAL A 468 -9.95 -21.18 30.93
CA VAL A 468 -10.93 -21.00 32.02
C VAL A 468 -10.76 -19.64 32.68
N PHE A 469 -9.52 -19.24 32.97
CA PHE A 469 -9.22 -17.94 33.59
C PHE A 469 -9.66 -16.76 32.70
N VAL A 470 -9.35 -16.82 31.40
CA VAL A 470 -9.80 -15.81 30.44
C VAL A 470 -11.33 -15.75 30.38
N GLY A 471 -12.00 -16.90 30.33
CA GLY A 471 -13.45 -16.98 30.37
C GLY A 471 -14.05 -16.34 31.64
N LEU A 472 -13.50 -16.67 32.81
CA LEU A 472 -13.95 -16.15 34.12
C LEU A 472 -13.82 -14.63 34.23
N ILE A 473 -12.85 -14.01 33.55
CA ILE A 473 -12.68 -12.56 33.55
C ILE A 473 -13.52 -11.88 32.46
N PHE A 474 -13.51 -12.43 31.24
CA PHE A 474 -14.11 -11.76 30.09
C PHE A 474 -15.64 -11.71 30.17
N ILE A 475 -16.29 -12.74 30.73
CA ILE A 475 -17.75 -12.76 30.85
C ILE A 475 -18.25 -11.66 31.81
N PRO A 476 -17.78 -11.53 33.07
CA PRO A 476 -18.20 -10.45 33.95
C PRO A 476 -17.89 -9.06 33.40
N VAL A 477 -16.70 -8.86 32.81
CA VAL A 477 -16.32 -7.59 32.17
C VAL A 477 -17.29 -7.27 31.03
N GLY A 478 -17.60 -8.24 30.17
CA GLY A 478 -18.54 -8.08 29.06
C GLY A 478 -19.95 -7.74 29.54
N LEU A 479 -20.46 -8.42 30.57
CA LEU A 479 -21.75 -8.13 31.18
C LEU A 479 -21.80 -6.73 31.81
N ALA A 480 -20.73 -6.32 32.51
CA ALA A 480 -20.60 -4.99 33.08
C ALA A 480 -20.60 -3.90 31.98
N CYS A 481 -19.90 -4.12 30.86
CA CYS A 481 -19.93 -3.23 29.71
C CYS A 481 -21.34 -3.12 29.09
N ILE A 482 -22.06 -4.24 28.94
CA ILE A 482 -23.45 -4.24 28.45
C ILE A 482 -24.35 -3.45 29.40
N ALA A 483 -24.24 -3.69 30.71
CA ALA A 483 -25.01 -2.97 31.73
C ALA A 483 -24.73 -1.46 31.71
N ALA A 484 -23.46 -1.07 31.60
CA ALA A 484 -23.05 0.33 31.48
C ALA A 484 -23.61 0.98 30.20
N SER A 485 -23.55 0.29 29.05
CA SER A 485 -24.12 0.79 27.80
C SER A 485 -25.65 0.90 27.86
N ASN A 486 -26.35 0.02 28.57
CA ASN A 486 -27.81 0.03 28.68
C ASN A 486 -28.35 1.16 29.57
N LYS A 487 -27.50 1.70 30.47
CA LYS A 487 -27.81 2.90 31.26
C LYS A 487 -27.79 4.18 30.41
N VAL A 488 -27.11 4.18 29.27
CA VAL A 488 -27.07 5.33 28.36
C VAL A 488 -28.44 5.48 27.67
N VAL A 489 -29.03 6.66 27.82
CA VAL A 489 -30.30 7.02 27.20
C VAL A 489 -29.99 7.75 25.90
N GLU A 490 -30.52 7.25 24.79
CA GLU A 490 -30.32 7.81 23.47
C GLU A 490 -31.66 7.95 22.76
N LEU A 491 -31.92 9.12 22.20
CA LEU A 491 -33.08 9.49 21.41
C LEU A 491 -32.61 9.90 20.02
N VAL A 492 -33.14 9.27 18.98
CA VAL A 492 -32.81 9.58 17.58
C VAL A 492 -34.10 9.96 16.85
N ASP A 493 -34.23 11.21 16.41
CA ASP A 493 -35.33 11.64 15.52
C ASP A 493 -34.79 11.96 14.13
N ARG A 494 -35.19 11.14 13.16
CA ARG A 494 -34.90 11.37 11.74
C ARG A 494 -35.85 12.45 11.20
N TYR A 495 -35.29 13.55 10.71
CA TYR A 495 -36.06 14.73 10.33
C TYR A 495 -35.95 15.11 8.84
N ASP A 496 -35.04 14.50 8.07
CA ASP A 496 -34.84 14.84 6.65
C ASP A 496 -36.13 14.77 5.80
N THR A 497 -37.04 13.85 6.04
CA THR A 497 -38.32 13.81 5.31
C THR A 497 -39.47 14.49 6.05
N LYS A 498 -39.43 14.53 7.39
CA LYS A 498 -40.51 15.08 8.22
C LYS A 498 -40.53 16.61 8.20
N CYS A 499 -39.38 17.22 7.93
CA CYS A 499 -39.20 18.67 7.84
C CYS A 499 -39.22 19.19 6.39
N VAL A 500 -39.91 18.48 5.49
CA VAL A 500 -40.18 18.90 4.12
C VAL A 500 -41.70 19.02 3.97
N PRO A 501 -42.21 20.14 3.42
CA PRO A 501 -43.63 20.31 3.12
C PRO A 501 -44.19 19.17 2.25
N ARG A 502 -45.43 18.73 2.53
CA ARG A 502 -46.04 17.55 1.87
C ARG A 502 -46.06 17.66 0.34
N ASN A 503 -46.28 18.87 -0.19
CA ASN A 503 -46.29 19.17 -1.62
C ASN A 503 -44.91 19.06 -2.31
N MET A 504 -43.81 19.09 -1.56
CA MET A 504 -42.43 19.02 -2.09
C MET A 504 -41.71 17.71 -1.74
N LEU A 505 -42.41 16.71 -1.19
CA LEU A 505 -41.81 15.42 -0.85
C LEU A 505 -41.25 14.67 -2.07
N HIS A 506 -41.83 14.88 -3.25
CA HIS A 506 -41.35 14.29 -4.51
C HIS A 506 -40.13 15.00 -5.09
N ASN A 507 -39.88 16.27 -4.70
CA ASN A 507 -38.73 17.04 -5.17
C ASN A 507 -38.07 17.82 -4.00
N LYS A 508 -37.42 17.06 -3.11
CA LYS A 508 -36.75 17.60 -1.91
C LYS A 508 -35.53 18.49 -2.25
N VAL A 509 -34.91 18.26 -3.41
CA VAL A 509 -33.77 19.06 -3.89
C VAL A 509 -34.23 20.48 -4.25
N ALA A 510 -35.37 20.62 -4.93
CA ALA A 510 -35.95 21.94 -5.20
C ALA A 510 -36.35 22.67 -3.91
N TYR A 511 -36.89 21.95 -2.92
CA TYR A 511 -37.19 22.52 -1.60
C TYR A 511 -35.95 23.13 -0.94
N ILE A 512 -34.85 22.37 -0.84
CA ILE A 512 -33.66 22.84 -0.11
C ILE A 512 -32.92 23.94 -0.85
N GLN A 513 -32.91 23.93 -2.19
CA GLN A 513 -32.22 24.94 -3.00
C GLN A 513 -32.99 26.27 -3.10
N ASN A 514 -34.29 26.29 -2.80
CA ASN A 514 -35.10 27.50 -2.84
C ASN A 514 -34.92 28.33 -1.55
N SER A 515 -34.27 29.49 -1.67
CA SER A 515 -33.99 30.41 -0.56
C SER A 515 -35.21 31.17 -0.05
N SER A 516 -36.29 31.29 -0.83
CA SER A 516 -37.52 32.02 -0.43
C SER A 516 -38.42 31.21 0.50
N ILE A 517 -38.19 29.90 0.64
CA ILE A 517 -39.03 29.02 1.47
C ILE A 517 -38.40 28.89 2.85
N ASP A 518 -39.18 29.19 3.89
CA ASP A 518 -38.75 28.96 5.29
C ASP A 518 -38.47 27.48 5.54
N LYS A 519 -37.31 27.21 6.14
CA LYS A 519 -36.79 25.87 6.46
C LYS A 519 -37.01 25.49 7.92
N THR A 520 -37.72 26.34 8.67
CA THR A 520 -38.03 26.11 10.08
C THR A 520 -38.97 24.91 10.22
N CYS A 521 -38.59 23.99 11.10
CA CYS A 521 -39.34 22.78 11.39
C CYS A 521 -39.37 22.54 12.88
N THR A 522 -40.54 22.18 13.41
CA THR A 522 -40.70 21.89 14.82
C THR A 522 -41.06 20.43 15.06
N ARG A 523 -40.34 19.80 15.97
CA ARG A 523 -40.47 18.39 16.34
C ARG A 523 -40.63 18.29 17.85
N SER A 524 -41.55 17.45 18.32
CA SER A 524 -41.73 17.21 19.76
C SER A 524 -41.44 15.75 20.07
N PHE A 525 -40.68 15.49 21.12
CA PHE A 525 -40.41 14.13 21.60
C PHE A 525 -40.56 14.04 23.11
N LYS A 526 -40.99 12.85 23.55
CA LYS A 526 -41.15 12.51 24.95
C LYS A 526 -39.88 11.83 25.46
N ILE A 527 -39.34 12.30 26.58
CA ILE A 527 -38.15 11.73 27.21
C ILE A 527 -38.52 10.36 27.84
N PRO A 528 -37.89 9.24 27.45
CA PRO A 528 -38.31 7.91 27.87
C PRO A 528 -37.81 7.53 29.27
N LYS A 529 -36.65 8.08 29.67
CA LYS A 529 -35.96 7.84 30.93
C LYS A 529 -35.22 9.11 31.35
N ASP A 530 -35.00 9.27 32.64
CA ASP A 530 -34.24 10.40 33.17
C ASP A 530 -32.87 10.54 32.49
N MET A 531 -32.57 11.76 32.04
CA MET A 531 -31.29 12.12 31.43
C MET A 531 -30.59 13.14 32.32
N LYS A 532 -29.43 12.76 32.86
CA LYS A 532 -28.59 13.62 33.70
C LYS A 532 -27.67 14.48 32.85
N LYS A 533 -27.46 15.73 33.28
CA LYS A 533 -26.51 16.65 32.64
C LYS A 533 -25.05 16.16 32.74
N PRO A 534 -24.18 16.47 31.76
CA PRO A 534 -24.49 17.13 30.50
C PRO A 534 -25.18 16.17 29.51
N ILE A 535 -26.23 16.65 28.84
CA ILE A 535 -26.91 15.91 27.77
C ILE A 535 -26.32 16.35 26.44
N TYR A 536 -25.77 15.41 25.67
CA TYR A 536 -25.08 15.71 24.42
C TYR A 536 -26.05 15.72 23.25
N ILE A 537 -25.89 16.72 22.39
CA ILE A 537 -26.66 16.92 21.18
C ILE A 537 -25.75 16.58 20.01
N TYR A 538 -26.12 15.59 19.20
CA TYR A 538 -25.41 15.26 17.97
C TYR A 538 -26.33 15.42 16.77
N TYR A 539 -25.75 15.84 15.64
CA TYR A 539 -26.36 15.59 14.35
C TYR A 539 -25.74 14.32 13.75
N GLN A 540 -26.58 13.50 13.13
CA GLN A 540 -26.18 12.30 12.41
C GLN A 540 -26.43 12.51 10.92
N LEU A 541 -25.40 12.29 10.12
CA LEU A 541 -25.48 12.24 8.67
C LEU A 541 -25.29 10.81 8.19
N ASP A 542 -26.09 10.40 7.21
CA ASP A 542 -25.99 9.12 6.51
C ASP A 542 -25.61 9.34 5.05
N LYS A 543 -24.87 8.39 4.47
CA LYS A 543 -24.37 8.43 3.09
C LYS A 543 -23.53 9.68 2.76
N PHE A 544 -22.83 10.25 3.74
CA PHE A 544 -21.88 11.33 3.52
C PHE A 544 -20.45 10.82 3.65
N TYR A 545 -19.73 10.72 2.53
CA TYR A 545 -18.42 10.07 2.48
C TYR A 545 -17.26 11.01 2.85
N GLN A 546 -17.14 11.39 4.12
CA GLN A 546 -15.99 12.19 4.60
C GLN A 546 -14.65 11.47 4.41
N ASN A 547 -14.67 10.13 4.40
CA ASN A 547 -13.49 9.29 4.20
C ASN A 547 -13.06 9.15 2.73
N HIS A 548 -13.74 9.80 1.79
CA HIS A 548 -13.36 9.76 0.38
C HIS A 548 -11.99 10.44 0.17
N ARG A 549 -11.05 9.77 -0.52
CA ARG A 549 -9.65 10.21 -0.70
C ARG A 549 -9.52 11.68 -1.10
N ARG A 550 -10.32 12.15 -2.06
CA ARG A 550 -10.30 13.55 -2.53
C ARG A 550 -10.81 14.54 -1.48
N TYR A 551 -11.82 14.14 -0.70
CA TYR A 551 -12.37 14.98 0.37
C TYR A 551 -11.36 15.10 1.52
N VAL A 552 -10.78 13.99 1.96
CA VAL A 552 -9.77 13.93 3.04
C VAL A 552 -8.55 14.77 2.74
N LYS A 553 -8.08 14.78 1.50
CA LYS A 553 -6.90 15.56 1.08
C LYS A 553 -7.18 17.06 0.91
N SER A 554 -8.44 17.47 0.79
CA SER A 554 -8.84 18.84 0.47
C SER A 554 -8.89 19.73 1.73
N LEU A 555 -7.71 19.99 2.31
CA LEU A 555 -7.48 20.88 3.46
C LEU A 555 -6.01 21.33 3.48
N ASN A 556 -5.70 22.44 4.16
CA ASN A 556 -4.31 22.84 4.40
C ASN A 556 -4.06 23.15 5.90
N ASP A 557 -3.42 22.23 6.62
CA ASP A 557 -3.12 22.40 8.04
C ASP A 557 -2.19 23.60 8.32
N MET A 558 -1.30 23.96 7.40
CA MET A 558 -0.43 25.14 7.58
C MET A 558 -1.25 26.43 7.53
N GLN A 559 -2.26 26.50 6.66
CA GLN A 559 -3.20 27.60 6.57
C GLN A 559 -4.03 27.74 7.86
N LEU A 560 -4.49 26.61 8.41
CA LEU A 560 -5.28 26.58 9.65
C LEU A 560 -4.49 27.03 10.87
N ARG A 561 -3.18 26.75 10.91
CA ARG A 561 -2.31 27.00 12.08
C ARG A 561 -1.64 28.36 12.07
N TYR A 562 -1.08 28.78 10.94
CA TYR A 562 -0.14 29.90 10.89
C TYR A 562 -0.71 31.09 10.11
N PRO A 563 -0.82 32.29 10.72
CA PRO A 563 -1.28 33.51 10.03
C PRO A 563 -0.46 33.87 8.79
N LYS A 564 0.85 33.57 8.81
CA LYS A 564 1.76 33.81 7.67
C LYS A 564 1.52 32.88 6.48
N LYS A 565 0.74 31.80 6.65
CA LYS A 565 0.45 30.78 5.62
C LYS A 565 -1.01 30.81 5.16
N VAL A 566 -1.74 31.88 5.47
CA VAL A 566 -3.15 32.05 5.08
C VAL A 566 -3.35 31.99 3.55
N ASN A 567 -2.35 32.42 2.77
CA ASN A 567 -2.40 32.34 1.30
C ASN A 567 -2.00 30.98 0.72
N ASP A 568 -1.55 30.02 1.53
CA ASP A 568 -1.15 28.69 1.06
C ASP A 568 -2.39 27.81 0.85
N THR A 569 -2.81 27.62 -0.40
CA THR A 569 -4.01 26.85 -0.75
C THR A 569 -3.70 25.61 -1.61
N ARG A 570 -2.43 25.19 -1.70
CA ARG A 570 -1.94 24.13 -2.60
C ARG A 570 -2.72 22.82 -2.56
N TYR A 571 -3.22 22.43 -1.39
CA TYR A 571 -3.92 21.16 -1.17
C TYR A 571 -5.45 21.30 -1.12
N CYS A 572 -5.98 22.50 -1.33
CA CYS A 572 -7.40 22.80 -1.12
C CYS A 572 -8.29 22.69 -2.36
N SER A 573 -7.77 22.17 -3.48
CA SER A 573 -8.56 22.00 -4.70
C SER A 573 -9.82 21.12 -4.47
N PRO A 574 -10.97 21.42 -5.09
CA PRO A 574 -11.23 22.60 -5.96
C PRO A 574 -11.47 23.91 -5.19
N GLU A 575 -11.87 23.84 -3.91
CA GLU A 575 -12.25 25.01 -3.09
C GLU A 575 -11.03 25.72 -2.47
N ALA A 576 -10.09 26.10 -3.33
CA ALA A 576 -8.86 26.80 -2.94
C ALA A 576 -9.03 28.32 -2.95
N THR A 577 -9.72 28.86 -3.96
CA THR A 577 -9.88 30.29 -4.20
C THR A 577 -11.31 30.61 -4.63
N ALA A 578 -11.80 31.81 -4.30
CA ALA A 578 -13.05 32.37 -4.81
C ALA A 578 -12.76 33.79 -5.30
N ASN A 579 -13.24 34.14 -6.50
CA ASN A 579 -13.02 35.46 -7.11
C ASN A 579 -11.53 35.85 -7.17
N GLY A 580 -10.64 34.90 -7.45
CA GLY A 580 -9.19 35.11 -7.54
C GLY A 580 -8.45 35.31 -6.20
N ARG A 581 -9.15 35.25 -5.06
CA ARG A 581 -8.56 35.38 -3.71
C ARG A 581 -8.62 34.05 -2.94
N PRO A 582 -7.66 33.76 -2.05
CA PRO A 582 -7.66 32.52 -1.26
C PRO A 582 -8.87 32.46 -0.34
N ILE A 583 -9.46 31.26 -0.22
CA ILE A 583 -10.51 30.95 0.75
C ILE A 583 -9.84 30.59 2.08
N VAL A 584 -10.38 31.07 3.21
CA VAL A 584 -9.85 30.78 4.54
C VAL A 584 -11.03 30.42 5.45
N PRO A 585 -11.08 29.20 6.02
CA PRO A 585 -10.26 28.02 5.68
C PRO A 585 -10.60 27.44 4.29
N CYS A 586 -9.59 27.06 3.51
CA CYS A 586 -9.80 26.44 2.19
C CYS A 586 -10.09 24.93 2.25
N GLY A 587 -10.63 24.40 1.16
CA GLY A 587 -10.83 22.98 0.92
C GLY A 587 -12.26 22.49 1.11
N LEU A 588 -12.58 21.34 0.49
CA LEU A 588 -13.93 20.74 0.48
C LEU A 588 -14.46 20.43 1.88
N ILE A 589 -13.57 20.10 2.81
CA ILE A 589 -13.97 19.76 4.17
C ILE A 589 -14.59 20.99 4.83
N ALA A 590 -13.87 22.11 4.83
CA ALA A 590 -14.40 23.33 5.41
C ALA A 590 -15.59 23.86 4.60
N TRP A 591 -15.49 23.87 3.28
CA TRP A 591 -16.53 24.38 2.39
C TRP A 591 -17.90 23.69 2.55
N SER A 592 -17.92 22.40 2.89
CA SER A 592 -19.16 21.64 3.11
C SER A 592 -19.66 21.66 4.56
N LEU A 593 -19.29 22.68 5.34
CA LEU A 593 -19.65 22.85 6.76
C LEU A 593 -21.14 22.64 7.03
N PHE A 594 -21.48 21.79 7.99
CA PHE A 594 -22.86 21.57 8.41
C PHE A 594 -23.52 22.83 8.97
N ASN A 595 -24.75 23.15 8.55
CA ASN A 595 -25.40 24.44 8.82
C ASN A 595 -26.86 24.36 9.28
N ASP A 596 -27.35 23.19 9.66
CA ASP A 596 -28.63 23.12 10.37
C ASP A 596 -28.46 23.67 11.80
N THR A 597 -29.51 24.31 12.31
CA THR A 597 -29.54 24.86 13.67
C THR A 597 -30.61 24.18 14.50
N TYR A 598 -30.41 24.12 15.82
CA TYR A 598 -31.34 23.50 16.76
C TYR A 598 -31.54 24.40 17.99
N SER A 599 -32.80 24.63 18.38
CA SER A 599 -33.20 25.24 19.64
C SER A 599 -34.21 24.33 20.36
N PHE A 600 -34.14 24.32 21.69
CA PHE A 600 -34.85 23.35 22.52
C PHE A 600 -35.68 24.08 23.58
N THR A 601 -36.94 23.67 23.72
CA THR A 601 -37.86 24.21 24.72
C THR A 601 -38.56 23.06 25.43
N ARG A 602 -38.57 23.09 26.76
CA ARG A 602 -39.39 22.19 27.57
C ARG A 602 -40.81 22.75 27.57
N VAL A 603 -41.76 21.98 27.05
CA VAL A 603 -43.15 22.44 26.89
C VAL A 603 -43.82 22.67 28.25
N ARG A 604 -43.49 21.85 29.25
CA ARG A 604 -43.93 22.06 30.63
C ARG A 604 -43.20 23.27 31.22
N GLY A 605 -43.90 24.39 31.34
CA GLY A 605 -43.37 25.65 31.88
C GLY A 605 -42.74 26.59 30.85
N SER A 606 -42.75 26.25 29.55
CA SER A 606 -42.16 27.05 28.46
C SER A 606 -40.69 27.44 28.70
N GLU A 607 -39.93 26.57 29.36
CA GLU A 607 -38.53 26.80 29.74
C GLU A 607 -37.60 26.54 28.54
N THR A 608 -36.77 27.51 28.17
CA THR A 608 -35.80 27.36 27.07
C THR A 608 -34.56 26.62 27.56
N LEU A 609 -34.24 25.49 26.92
CA LEU A 609 -33.06 24.69 27.23
C LEU A 609 -31.86 25.25 26.46
N ARG A 610 -30.99 25.99 27.15
CA ARG A 610 -29.82 26.63 26.53
C ARG A 610 -28.84 25.58 26.01
N VAL A 611 -28.50 25.67 24.72
CA VAL A 611 -27.47 24.85 24.09
C VAL A 611 -26.10 25.49 24.31
N ASN A 612 -25.25 24.82 25.06
CA ASN A 612 -23.87 25.23 25.26
C ASN A 612 -22.99 24.65 24.13
N LYS A 613 -22.38 25.54 23.35
CA LYS A 613 -21.48 25.20 22.24
C LYS A 613 -19.99 25.28 22.59
N HIS A 614 -19.65 25.54 23.86
CA HIS A 614 -18.27 25.59 24.33
C HIS A 614 -17.80 24.25 24.88
N GLY A 615 -16.54 23.91 24.57
CA GLY A 615 -15.91 22.65 24.97
C GLY A 615 -16.51 21.43 24.28
N ILE A 616 -16.93 21.58 23.02
CA ILE A 616 -17.45 20.49 22.17
C ILE A 616 -16.36 19.85 21.29
N SER A 617 -15.25 20.57 21.06
CA SER A 617 -14.06 20.10 20.37
C SER A 617 -12.98 19.62 21.37
N TRP A 618 -11.92 18.95 20.89
CA TRP A 618 -10.80 18.60 21.77
C TRP A 618 -9.96 19.85 22.06
N LYS A 619 -9.47 19.94 23.31
CA LYS A 619 -8.58 21.04 23.72
C LYS A 619 -7.32 21.12 22.85
N SER A 620 -6.73 19.97 22.51
CA SER A 620 -5.54 19.91 21.64
C SER A 620 -5.77 20.45 20.23
N GLU A 621 -6.98 20.32 19.68
CA GLU A 621 -7.31 20.88 18.37
C GLU A 621 -7.40 22.41 18.43
N ARG A 622 -8.08 22.94 19.45
CA ARG A 622 -8.17 24.39 19.69
C ARG A 622 -6.81 25.03 19.95
N ASP A 623 -5.94 24.35 20.69
CA ASP A 623 -4.68 24.92 21.16
C ASP A 623 -3.51 24.74 20.15
N HIS A 624 -3.51 23.67 19.34
CA HIS A 624 -2.37 23.32 18.50
C HIS A 624 -2.67 23.19 17.00
N ARG A 625 -3.93 22.90 16.61
CA ARG A 625 -4.28 22.65 15.20
C ARG A 625 -4.92 23.87 14.52
N PHE A 626 -5.67 24.68 15.25
CA PHE A 626 -6.25 25.92 14.75
C PHE A 626 -5.58 27.12 15.41
N GLY A 627 -5.09 28.06 14.60
CA GLY A 627 -4.35 29.23 15.07
C GLY A 627 -5.26 30.29 15.68
N LYS A 628 -4.84 30.88 16.82
CA LYS A 628 -5.56 31.95 17.54
C LYS A 628 -5.65 33.28 16.77
N HIS A 629 -4.85 33.45 15.73
CA HIS A 629 -4.80 34.66 14.91
C HIS A 629 -5.09 34.38 13.43
N VAL A 630 -5.79 33.28 13.14
CA VAL A 630 -6.28 32.95 11.80
C VAL A 630 -7.79 33.16 11.80
N TYR A 631 -8.28 34.02 10.90
CA TYR A 631 -9.69 34.39 10.81
C TYR A 631 -10.27 33.93 9.47
N PRO A 632 -11.57 33.57 9.42
CA PRO A 632 -12.21 33.29 8.15
C PRO A 632 -12.14 34.48 7.21
N ASN A 633 -11.86 34.21 5.94
CA ASN A 633 -11.78 35.22 4.90
C ASN A 633 -12.22 34.62 3.57
N ASN A 634 -13.01 35.36 2.80
CA ASN A 634 -13.49 34.94 1.48
C ASN A 634 -14.19 33.56 1.47
N PHE A 635 -14.77 33.16 2.61
CA PHE A 635 -15.39 31.84 2.82
C PHE A 635 -16.85 31.84 2.40
N GLN A 636 -17.28 30.84 1.62
CA GLN A 636 -18.61 30.77 0.97
C GLN A 636 -18.95 31.97 0.06
N ASN A 637 -17.95 32.68 -0.46
CA ASN A 637 -18.12 33.87 -1.30
C ASN A 637 -18.08 33.57 -2.81
N GLY A 638 -18.16 32.28 -3.17
CA GLY A 638 -18.20 31.82 -4.57
C GLY A 638 -19.62 31.75 -5.12
N THR A 639 -19.75 31.32 -6.37
CA THR A 639 -21.04 31.07 -7.02
C THR A 639 -21.77 29.86 -6.43
N LEU A 640 -21.02 28.89 -5.89
CA LEU A 640 -21.54 27.70 -5.24
C LEU A 640 -21.31 27.79 -3.73
N ILE A 641 -22.40 27.70 -2.95
CA ILE A 641 -22.36 27.66 -1.48
C ILE A 641 -22.51 26.20 -1.04
N GLY A 642 -21.53 25.70 -0.28
CA GLY A 642 -21.47 24.29 0.11
C GLY A 642 -22.10 23.95 1.45
N GLY A 643 -22.30 24.96 2.30
CA GLY A 643 -22.69 24.74 3.69
C GLY A 643 -22.84 26.02 4.47
N GLY A 644 -22.39 25.99 5.73
CA GLY A 644 -22.52 27.09 6.69
C GLY A 644 -21.52 28.21 6.44
N GLN A 645 -21.84 29.39 6.95
CA GLN A 645 -20.91 30.52 7.03
C GLN A 645 -20.19 30.54 8.39
N LEU A 646 -19.00 31.13 8.40
CA LEU A 646 -18.20 31.35 9.60
C LEU A 646 -18.22 32.82 9.97
N ASN A 647 -18.07 33.15 11.25
CA ASN A 647 -18.01 34.54 11.70
C ASN A 647 -16.61 35.12 11.43
N PRO A 648 -16.45 36.15 10.57
CA PRO A 648 -15.14 36.73 10.26
C PRO A 648 -14.46 37.43 11.45
N SER A 649 -15.23 37.83 12.46
CA SER A 649 -14.72 38.50 13.67
C SER A 649 -14.16 37.54 14.73
N ILE A 650 -14.33 36.23 14.55
CA ILE A 650 -13.92 35.20 15.53
C ILE A 650 -12.83 34.31 14.90
N PRO A 651 -11.70 34.07 15.58
CA PRO A 651 -10.64 33.24 15.03
C PRO A 651 -11.08 31.77 14.90
N LEU A 652 -10.46 31.03 13.97
CA LEU A 652 -10.81 29.63 13.70
C LEU A 652 -10.69 28.73 14.94
N SER A 653 -9.79 29.04 15.86
CA SER A 653 -9.60 28.29 17.12
C SER A 653 -10.79 28.36 18.07
N GLU A 654 -11.65 29.37 17.94
CA GLU A 654 -12.82 29.59 18.79
C GLU A 654 -14.13 29.14 18.12
N GLN A 655 -14.10 28.85 16.81
CA GLN A 655 -15.26 28.34 16.08
C GLN A 655 -15.35 26.81 16.20
N GLU A 656 -15.75 26.32 17.38
CA GLU A 656 -15.72 24.88 17.68
C GLU A 656 -16.60 24.01 16.76
N ASP A 657 -17.70 24.55 16.22
CA ASP A 657 -18.54 23.86 15.22
C ASP A 657 -17.71 23.47 13.97
N LEU A 658 -16.84 24.38 13.51
CA LEU A 658 -15.90 24.12 12.42
C LEU A 658 -14.90 23.04 12.82
N ILE A 659 -14.32 23.13 14.02
CA ILE A 659 -13.30 22.17 14.49
C ILE A 659 -13.88 20.75 14.54
N VAL A 660 -15.10 20.60 15.07
CA VAL A 660 -15.82 19.32 15.09
C VAL A 660 -16.10 18.82 13.67
N TRP A 661 -16.48 19.71 12.74
CA TRP A 661 -16.72 19.35 11.35
C TRP A 661 -15.44 18.89 10.63
N MET A 662 -14.34 19.61 10.81
CA MET A 662 -13.02 19.34 10.22
C MET A 662 -12.39 18.04 10.70
N ARG A 663 -12.89 17.43 11.79
CA ARG A 663 -12.50 16.08 12.19
C ARG A 663 -13.23 15.03 11.35
N ILE A 664 -12.56 14.53 10.34
CA ILE A 664 -13.08 13.57 9.37
C ILE A 664 -13.59 12.31 10.06
N ALA A 665 -14.80 11.88 9.70
CA ALA A 665 -15.36 10.60 10.12
C ALA A 665 -14.84 9.42 9.27
N ALA A 666 -14.60 8.27 9.90
CA ALA A 666 -14.10 7.08 9.23
C ALA A 666 -15.17 6.34 8.40
N LEU A 667 -16.45 6.52 8.74
CA LEU A 667 -17.59 5.83 8.12
C LEU A 667 -18.54 6.83 7.43
N PRO A 668 -19.28 6.42 6.38
CA PRO A 668 -20.25 7.27 5.68
C PRO A 668 -21.46 7.69 6.53
N THR A 669 -21.75 6.91 7.57
CA THR A 669 -22.75 7.21 8.59
C THR A 669 -22.00 7.62 9.86
N PHE A 670 -22.16 8.86 10.28
CA PHE A 670 -21.42 9.39 11.42
C PHE A 670 -22.23 10.40 12.22
N ARG A 671 -21.79 10.61 13.47
CA ARG A 671 -22.34 11.60 14.39
C ARG A 671 -21.27 12.63 14.72
N LYS A 672 -21.68 13.88 14.86
CA LYS A 672 -20.82 14.99 15.30
C LYS A 672 -21.52 15.78 16.38
N LEU A 673 -20.75 16.19 17.39
CA LEU A 673 -21.28 16.90 18.55
C LEU A 673 -21.65 18.32 18.13
N TYR A 674 -22.91 18.70 18.34
CA TYR A 674 -23.43 20.04 18.08
C TYR A 674 -23.34 20.95 19.31
N GLY A 675 -23.54 20.36 20.50
CA GLY A 675 -23.67 21.11 21.74
C GLY A 675 -24.02 20.21 22.91
N LYS A 676 -24.13 20.80 24.10
CA LYS A 676 -24.59 20.13 25.31
C LYS A 676 -25.68 20.96 26.00
N ILE A 677 -26.62 20.28 26.64
CA ILE A 677 -27.61 20.88 27.53
C ILE A 677 -27.14 20.61 28.96
N ASP A 678 -26.89 21.69 29.70
CA ASP A 678 -26.36 21.63 31.07
C ASP A 678 -27.48 21.56 32.13
N MET A 679 -28.58 20.88 31.80
CA MET A 679 -29.78 20.72 32.63
C MET A 679 -30.30 19.28 32.56
N ASP A 680 -30.88 18.81 33.65
CA ASP A 680 -31.48 17.47 33.73
C ASP A 680 -32.84 17.44 33.03
N LEU A 681 -33.14 16.34 32.32
CA LEU A 681 -34.45 16.04 31.75
C LEU A 681 -35.07 14.82 32.44
N GLN A 682 -36.34 14.93 32.84
CA GLN A 682 -37.04 13.86 33.55
C GLN A 682 -37.81 12.97 32.57
N ALA A 683 -38.00 11.70 32.93
CA ALA A 683 -38.86 10.79 32.20
C ALA A 683 -40.27 11.38 32.07
N GLY A 684 -40.79 11.41 30.85
CA GLY A 684 -42.09 11.97 30.53
C GLY A 684 -42.07 13.44 30.11
N ASP A 685 -40.95 14.17 30.26
CA ASP A 685 -40.83 15.53 29.75
C ASP A 685 -41.11 15.57 28.24
N LEU A 686 -41.88 16.57 27.81
CA LEU A 686 -42.10 16.85 26.40
C LEU A 686 -41.14 17.97 25.98
N VAL A 687 -40.17 17.63 25.15
CA VAL A 687 -39.18 18.58 24.62
C VAL A 687 -39.54 18.87 23.17
N GLN A 688 -39.74 20.16 22.90
CA GLN A 688 -39.97 20.69 21.57
C GLN A 688 -38.66 21.21 21.03
N VAL A 689 -38.36 20.84 19.79
CA VAL A 689 -37.15 21.26 19.08
C VAL A 689 -37.55 21.99 17.83
N THR A 690 -37.12 23.23 17.75
CA THR A 690 -37.24 24.05 16.55
C THR A 690 -35.89 24.01 15.85
N MET A 691 -35.88 23.58 14.60
CA MET A 691 -34.67 23.42 13.81
C MET A 691 -34.80 24.11 12.46
N GLN A 692 -33.70 24.64 11.95
CA GLN A 692 -33.63 25.13 10.57
C GLN A 692 -32.95 24.09 9.69
N ASN A 693 -33.71 23.56 8.73
CA ASN A 693 -33.28 22.51 7.80
C ASN A 693 -32.59 23.11 6.56
N ASN A 694 -31.36 23.60 6.73
CA ASN A 694 -30.57 24.33 5.72
C ASN A 694 -29.58 23.44 4.94
N TYR A 695 -29.12 22.33 5.52
CA TYR A 695 -28.06 21.52 4.94
C TYR A 695 -28.59 20.61 3.84
N ASN A 696 -28.03 20.69 2.64
CA ASN A 696 -28.47 19.89 1.51
C ASN A 696 -27.92 18.46 1.60
N SER A 697 -28.73 17.54 2.13
CA SER A 697 -28.47 16.10 2.06
C SER A 697 -29.21 15.38 0.93
N TYR A 698 -30.20 16.03 0.31
CA TYR A 698 -31.11 15.38 -0.63
C TYR A 698 -30.48 15.11 -2.00
N SER A 699 -29.50 15.93 -2.41
CA SER A 699 -28.81 15.79 -3.71
C SER A 699 -28.05 14.47 -3.85
N PHE A 700 -27.70 13.82 -2.73
CA PHE A 700 -27.00 12.55 -2.69
C PHE A 700 -27.77 11.47 -1.88
N ASP A 701 -29.09 11.63 -1.72
CA ASP A 701 -29.95 10.70 -0.95
C ASP A 701 -29.49 10.48 0.51
N GLY A 702 -28.83 11.48 1.09
CA GLY A 702 -28.38 11.49 2.47
C GLY A 702 -29.51 11.73 3.46
N LYS A 703 -29.39 11.12 4.64
CA LYS A 703 -30.39 11.24 5.72
C LYS A 703 -29.83 12.08 6.86
N LYS A 704 -30.72 12.77 7.57
CA LYS A 704 -30.37 13.64 8.69
C LYS A 704 -31.20 13.29 9.91
N SER A 705 -30.51 13.07 11.03
CA SER A 705 -31.16 12.80 12.31
C SER A 705 -30.57 13.66 13.41
N LEU A 706 -31.43 14.11 14.31
CA LEU A 706 -31.04 14.72 15.57
C LEU A 706 -30.92 13.62 16.62
N VAL A 707 -29.83 13.63 17.38
CA VAL A 707 -29.58 12.64 18.43
C VAL A 707 -29.35 13.36 19.75
N LEU A 708 -30.13 13.02 20.77
CA LEU A 708 -29.87 13.39 22.15
C LEU A 708 -29.38 12.16 22.90
N SER A 709 -28.24 12.27 23.58
CA SER A 709 -27.66 11.16 24.31
C SER A 709 -27.06 11.61 25.64
N THR A 710 -27.21 10.78 26.67
CA THR A 710 -26.27 10.82 27.80
C THR A 710 -24.98 10.11 27.42
N ALA A 711 -23.94 10.20 28.26
CA ALA A 711 -22.71 9.43 28.08
C ALA A 711 -22.38 8.66 29.36
N GLY A 712 -21.91 7.43 29.20
CA GLY A 712 -21.27 6.66 30.25
C GLY A 712 -19.75 6.75 30.17
N TRP A 713 -19.06 6.05 31.06
CA TRP A 713 -17.59 5.97 31.07
C TRP A 713 -17.02 5.26 29.81
N LEU A 714 -17.80 4.38 29.18
CA LEU A 714 -17.48 3.76 27.88
C LEU A 714 -17.87 4.63 26.67
N GLY A 715 -18.37 5.84 26.90
CA GLY A 715 -18.89 6.74 25.88
C GLY A 715 -20.39 6.57 25.62
N GLY A 716 -20.77 6.53 24.34
CA GLY A 716 -22.17 6.44 23.92
C GLY A 716 -22.78 5.05 24.05
N LYS A 717 -24.03 4.90 23.61
CA LYS A 717 -24.74 3.63 23.65
C LYS A 717 -24.17 2.66 22.59
N SER A 718 -23.42 1.65 23.03
CA SER A 718 -22.91 0.57 22.18
C SER A 718 -22.76 -0.74 22.95
N ALA A 719 -23.50 -1.77 22.53
CA ALA A 719 -23.40 -3.10 23.12
C ALA A 719 -22.30 -3.98 22.49
N PHE A 720 -21.61 -3.50 21.45
CA PHE A 720 -20.65 -4.32 20.68
C PHE A 720 -19.51 -4.85 21.55
N LEU A 721 -18.82 -3.97 22.28
CA LEU A 721 -17.67 -4.34 23.10
C LEU A 721 -18.07 -5.39 24.14
N GLY A 722 -19.17 -5.16 24.86
CA GLY A 722 -19.65 -6.09 25.87
C GLY A 722 -20.07 -7.44 25.29
N ARG A 723 -20.76 -7.46 24.13
CA ARG A 723 -21.07 -8.73 23.42
C ARG A 723 -19.81 -9.46 22.97
N ALA A 724 -18.80 -8.75 22.46
CA ALA A 724 -17.55 -9.35 22.03
C ALA A 724 -16.83 -10.04 23.20
N TYR A 725 -16.73 -9.38 24.35
CA TYR A 725 -16.16 -9.98 25.57
C TYR A 725 -16.91 -11.23 26.02
N VAL A 726 -18.25 -11.19 26.04
CA VAL A 726 -19.06 -12.36 26.42
C VAL A 726 -18.88 -13.51 25.43
N VAL A 727 -18.92 -13.24 24.12
CA VAL A 727 -18.76 -14.27 23.08
C VAL A 727 -17.38 -14.93 23.15
N VAL A 728 -16.32 -14.13 23.26
CA VAL A 728 -14.95 -14.66 23.38
C VAL A 728 -14.78 -15.43 24.69
N GLY A 729 -15.30 -14.92 25.81
CA GLY A 729 -15.25 -15.60 27.10
C GLY A 729 -15.97 -16.96 27.08
N LEU A 730 -17.17 -17.02 26.48
CA LEU A 730 -17.91 -18.28 26.31
C LEU A 730 -17.18 -19.26 25.37
N ALA A 731 -16.59 -18.77 24.27
CA ALA A 731 -15.80 -19.60 23.37
C ALA A 731 -14.58 -20.21 24.08
N CYS A 732 -13.89 -19.45 24.94
CA CYS A 732 -12.80 -19.96 25.76
C CYS A 732 -13.26 -21.07 26.71
N PHE A 733 -14.41 -20.92 27.37
CA PHE A 733 -14.97 -21.98 28.22
C PHE A 733 -15.35 -23.24 27.45
N LEU A 734 -15.99 -23.09 26.29
CA LEU A 734 -16.35 -24.24 25.44
C LEU A 734 -15.10 -24.98 24.95
N LEU A 735 -14.06 -24.24 24.56
CA LEU A 735 -12.78 -24.83 24.16
C LEU A 735 -12.08 -25.53 25.33
N ALA A 736 -12.11 -24.94 26.53
CA ALA A 736 -11.57 -25.57 27.74
C ALA A 736 -12.32 -26.87 28.10
N MET A 737 -13.65 -26.90 27.96
CA MET A 737 -14.44 -28.11 28.18
C MET A 737 -14.11 -29.18 27.14
N LEU A 738 -14.00 -28.80 25.86
CA LEU A 738 -13.64 -29.72 24.79
C LEU A 738 -12.24 -30.32 25.00
N LEU A 739 -11.25 -29.49 25.35
CA LEU A 739 -9.90 -29.95 25.64
C LEU A 739 -9.87 -30.86 26.87
N THR A 740 -10.65 -30.55 27.91
CA THR A 740 -10.81 -31.43 29.08
C THR A 740 -11.37 -32.80 28.67
N LEU A 741 -12.43 -32.82 27.86
CA LEU A 741 -13.03 -34.06 27.34
C LEU A 741 -12.03 -34.88 26.51
N ILE A 742 -11.26 -34.22 25.63
CA ILE A 742 -10.23 -34.87 24.82
C ILE A 742 -9.13 -35.46 25.72
N CYS A 743 -8.68 -34.74 26.75
CA CYS A 743 -7.66 -35.24 27.68
C CYS A 743 -8.15 -36.44 28.50
N VAL A 744 -9.45 -36.50 28.81
CA VAL A 744 -10.06 -37.64 29.51
C VAL A 744 -10.27 -38.84 28.56
N ALA A 745 -10.68 -38.60 27.32
CA ALA A 745 -10.92 -39.64 26.33
C ALA A 745 -9.62 -40.23 25.75
N PHE A 746 -8.58 -39.40 25.61
CA PHE A 746 -7.27 -39.77 25.09
C PHE A 746 -6.20 -39.34 26.10
N PRO A 747 -6.04 -40.07 27.23
CA PRO A 747 -5.02 -39.75 28.22
C PRO A 747 -3.64 -39.87 27.58
N MET A 748 -2.91 -38.76 27.49
CA MET A 748 -1.54 -38.78 27.00
C MET A 748 -0.67 -39.57 28.00
N LYS A 749 -0.06 -40.67 27.54
CA LYS A 749 0.94 -41.39 28.34
C LYS A 749 2.21 -40.53 28.44
N GLU A 750 2.72 -40.34 29.66
CA GLU A 750 3.93 -39.55 29.98
C GLU A 750 5.21 -40.03 29.27
N GLU A 751 5.19 -41.19 28.61
CA GLU A 751 6.33 -41.77 27.90
C GLU A 751 6.82 -40.94 26.69
N HIS A 752 6.01 -40.03 26.15
CA HIS A 752 6.43 -39.13 25.07
C HIS A 752 7.10 -37.82 25.54
N LEU A 753 7.03 -37.50 26.84
CA LEU A 753 7.66 -36.32 27.44
C LEU A 753 8.99 -36.63 28.13
N SER A 754 9.31 -37.91 28.34
CA SER A 754 10.44 -38.38 29.15
C SER A 754 11.67 -38.88 28.35
N LEU A 755 11.62 -38.91 27.01
CA LEU A 755 12.79 -39.19 26.19
C LEU A 755 13.57 -37.89 25.93
N HIS A 756 14.70 -37.76 26.63
CA HIS A 756 15.77 -36.76 26.53
C HIS A 756 15.77 -35.58 27.53
N TYR A 757 15.90 -35.84 28.83
CA TYR A 757 16.76 -35.00 29.70
C TYR A 757 17.23 -35.82 30.92
N PRO A 758 18.54 -35.83 31.29
CA PRO A 758 18.98 -36.38 32.57
C PRO A 758 18.55 -35.46 33.72
N PRO A 759 18.40 -35.99 34.95
CA PRO A 759 17.83 -35.23 36.06
C PRO A 759 18.84 -34.21 36.58
N ALA A 760 18.56 -32.92 36.36
CA ALA A 760 19.23 -31.83 37.05
C ALA A 760 18.19 -30.98 37.78
N LEU A 761 18.13 -31.17 39.10
CA LEU A 761 17.61 -30.25 40.12
C LEU A 761 16.29 -29.53 39.82
N LEU A 762 15.20 -30.22 40.13
CA LEU A 762 13.97 -29.60 40.63
C LEU A 762 14.26 -28.97 42.00
N VAL A 763 14.35 -27.65 42.07
CA VAL A 763 14.12 -26.90 43.32
C VAL A 763 12.67 -26.42 43.29
N ARG A 764 11.97 -26.67 44.40
CA ARG A 764 10.54 -26.39 44.66
C ARG A 764 10.13 -24.96 44.37
#